data_AF-A0AA36HKP0-F1
#
_entry.id   AF-A0AA36HKP0-F1
#
_cell.length_a   1.000
_cell.length_b   1.000
_cell.length_c   1.000
_cell.angle_alpha   90.00
_cell.angle_beta   90.00
_cell.angle_gamma   90.00
#
_symmetry.space_group_name_H-M   'P 1'
#
loop_
_entity.id
_entity.type
_entity.pdbx_description
1 polymer ?
#
loop_
_entity_poly.entity_id
_entity_poly.type
_entity_poly.pdbx_seq_one_letter_code
_entity_poly.pdbx_strand_id
1 'polypeptide(L)'
;MAGRFLLVLLAAHAVAQNFLNEDVGDTAQTCNVDAVQVANLRQLHPILHDLVNTTFFRLFRVNLRNPVCPYWKSTDSEPEKPGGTCTGSVPTGPLGKPSFLTKGGPGAGVSSLEPAQEGGCSVEADASSLDLAVDRKLTKQEQVAQLERDNETQDCEFEEDLPHYWMDMCSGDHAKGKELEDVNLIKNPERNTGYNGSHIWQAMYDENCFEVGSTMPRGRFGANEPMCYEERVLYRLLSGWHVSTSISIAKNFYAPGTKQKGAWSPNLERFYHDVGEHPERAKNLHFSFVVLLRAVRKAAPFLNTYAFNTGDEQEDAKTKMLMARLLDSRLLSLCSPLFEAFDETRLFRSNWNPEQRSQLKRQFKSVFRNVTELVDCVQCQRCRLHAKLFSLGLGTALKILLSPEDLIASTTSRDDVVAMVNVLWKLSDSLEDVRTMTKQYYEQQAPIVQPQPPQGPDTAPDLDNTDQPMPQGTRRQLLDLALRNVHKASATGQLPSEAEERLLRFLVAPGQASEEVLLMARHYSDRASTFCRIALFAAEAFESAGSVAAPQAKAKAAPADLVIVGGGLAGMSAAMALLDRGGSVVMVEKQPYLGGNSGKASSGINAALETTVESLVEDTTKSAGALVRPDLIQVLATESAEAVAWLRDRTKVDLSMRSQLGGHTAKRTLRPSNAFVGAELTFAAGQVLSKLAEQGSNFQLMLKSKWTGLRRLDSGVWEIDVQQNGATIQVQGRQLLIASGGFGHDAKELESLLLKYRPDLADFPTTLGPQTTGDGVKLARDLGAALVDMDRVQLHPTGFVDVKKPLENTKTLAAELLRGVGGLLLDRHGRRFTDELGTRQAVVNAELKADEAGLALPAPSPHRAFALVLNSKAAKMADRHVTLYSKKGLLTKAEGVQGLAERFGFKVDVVNATLMDYNAAAKQGIDAFGRKVFPEHWPIEASEDFYVGEVVPVIHYTMGGIAINTHGQVLDAQGKVMPGLYAAGEASGGVHGDNRLAGNSLLECTVFGRRIGMNLPIRQG
;
A
#
# COMPACT_ATOMS: atom_id res chain seq x y z
N MET A 1 -22.08 -11.63 1.51
CA MET A 1 -20.75 -12.30 1.56
C MET A 1 -19.59 -11.31 1.77
N ALA A 2 -19.61 -10.09 1.21
CA ALA A 2 -18.51 -9.11 1.32
C ALA A 2 -18.12 -8.64 2.74
N GLY A 3 -19.06 -8.58 3.69
CA GLY A 3 -18.79 -8.09 5.06
C GLY A 3 -17.98 -9.03 5.96
N ARG A 4 -18.01 -10.35 5.69
CA ARG A 4 -17.16 -11.34 6.40
C ARG A 4 -15.77 -11.41 5.79
N PHE A 5 -15.66 -11.33 4.46
CA PHE A 5 -14.38 -11.16 3.74
C PHE A 5 -13.57 -9.95 4.24
N LEU A 6 -14.22 -8.81 4.54
CA LEU A 6 -13.53 -7.61 5.05
C LEU A 6 -13.03 -7.73 6.50
N LEU A 7 -13.78 -8.44 7.34
CA LEU A 7 -13.39 -8.70 8.74
C LEU A 7 -12.17 -9.61 8.85
N VAL A 8 -12.06 -10.45 7.83
CA VAL A 8 -11.05 -11.45 7.66
C VAL A 8 -9.77 -10.87 7.02
N LEU A 9 -9.92 -10.05 5.98
CA LEU A 9 -8.87 -9.20 5.42
C LEU A 9 -8.18 -8.38 6.51
N LEU A 10 -8.97 -7.84 7.45
CA LEU A 10 -8.46 -7.06 8.58
C LEU A 10 -7.78 -7.91 9.66
N ALA A 11 -8.20 -9.17 9.86
CA ALA A 11 -7.51 -10.11 10.75
C ALA A 11 -6.19 -10.60 10.13
N ALA A 12 -6.17 -10.87 8.83
CA ALA A 12 -4.97 -11.17 8.07
C ALA A 12 -3.99 -10.01 8.01
N HIS A 13 -4.47 -8.78 7.88
CA HIS A 13 -3.62 -7.59 7.87
C HIS A 13 -3.01 -7.33 9.26
N ALA A 14 -3.76 -7.60 10.34
CA ALA A 14 -3.28 -7.47 11.71
C ALA A 14 -2.28 -8.58 12.09
N VAL A 15 -2.45 -9.81 11.59
CA VAL A 15 -1.46 -10.88 11.81
C VAL A 15 -0.24 -10.68 10.91
N ALA A 16 -0.40 -10.30 9.64
CA ALA A 16 0.71 -9.88 8.79
C ALA A 16 1.51 -8.73 9.41
N GLN A 17 0.87 -7.76 10.09
CA GLN A 17 1.57 -6.70 10.82
C GLN A 17 2.35 -7.19 12.05
N ASN A 18 1.96 -8.30 12.69
CA ASN A 18 2.74 -8.92 13.77
C ASN A 18 3.96 -9.69 13.24
N PHE A 19 3.95 -10.15 11.98
CA PHE A 19 5.10 -10.76 11.30
C PHE A 19 6.17 -9.74 10.85
N LEU A 20 5.79 -8.46 10.74
CA LEU A 20 6.55 -7.41 10.03
C LEU A 20 7.19 -6.36 10.96
N ASN A 21 7.04 -6.46 12.28
CA ASN A 21 7.50 -5.45 13.26
C ASN A 21 8.86 -5.78 13.92
N GLU A 22 9.67 -6.67 13.35
CA GLU A 22 10.93 -7.13 13.97
C GLU A 22 12.13 -7.05 13.00
N ASP A 23 13.32 -6.76 13.51
CA ASP A 23 14.53 -6.47 12.72
C ASP A 23 14.97 -7.62 11.78
N VAL A 24 15.44 -7.28 10.58
CA VAL A 24 15.95 -8.23 9.56
C VAL A 24 17.41 -8.64 9.80
N GLY A 25 18.20 -7.79 10.47
CA GLY A 25 19.67 -7.90 10.56
C GLY A 25 20.24 -8.40 11.89
N ASP A 26 21.50 -8.85 11.86
CA ASP A 26 22.33 -9.18 13.06
C ASP A 26 23.16 -7.94 13.55
N THR A 27 22.75 -6.74 13.15
CA THR A 27 23.40 -5.45 13.43
C THR A 27 22.37 -4.48 14.03
N ALA A 28 22.77 -3.70 15.03
CA ALA A 28 21.86 -2.93 15.91
C ALA A 28 21.25 -1.66 15.29
N GLN A 29 21.09 -1.56 13.97
CA GLN A 29 20.54 -0.36 13.31
C GLN A 29 19.54 -0.69 12.18
N THR A 30 18.27 -0.35 12.46
CA THR A 30 17.21 0.20 11.59
C THR A 30 17.10 -0.31 10.14
N CYS A 31 16.83 -1.61 9.95
CA CYS A 31 16.23 -2.10 8.71
C CYS A 31 14.97 -2.92 9.03
N ASN A 32 13.81 -2.29 8.83
CA ASN A 32 12.50 -2.92 9.03
C ASN A 32 12.12 -3.75 7.79
N VAL A 33 11.52 -4.92 8.03
CA VAL A 33 10.97 -5.86 7.03
C VAL A 33 10.08 -5.13 6.01
N ASP A 34 9.34 -4.10 6.44
CA ASP A 34 8.52 -3.24 5.58
C ASP A 34 9.31 -2.54 4.45
N ALA A 35 10.54 -2.10 4.72
CA ALA A 35 11.37 -1.42 3.72
C ALA A 35 11.82 -2.38 2.62
N VAL A 36 12.18 -3.61 2.99
CA VAL A 36 12.51 -4.71 2.06
C VAL A 36 11.29 -5.02 1.20
N GLN A 37 10.12 -5.13 1.82
CA GLN A 37 8.87 -5.46 1.15
C GLN A 37 8.42 -4.35 0.18
N VAL A 38 8.54 -3.08 0.57
CA VAL A 38 8.17 -1.95 -0.31
C VAL A 38 9.13 -1.83 -1.50
N ALA A 39 10.44 -2.02 -1.28
CA ALA A 39 11.43 -2.04 -2.37
C ALA A 39 11.18 -3.21 -3.35
N ASN A 40 10.83 -4.38 -2.82
CA ASN A 40 10.45 -5.54 -3.61
C ASN A 40 9.22 -5.24 -4.47
N LEU A 41 8.10 -4.85 -3.87
CA LEU A 41 6.82 -4.67 -4.58
C LEU A 41 6.81 -3.51 -5.59
N ARG A 42 7.44 -2.37 -5.26
CA ARG A 42 7.36 -1.17 -6.12
C ARG A 42 8.33 -1.16 -7.29
N GLN A 43 9.46 -1.88 -7.16
CA GLN A 43 10.59 -1.71 -8.08
C GLN A 43 11.20 -3.05 -8.53
N LEU A 44 11.54 -3.96 -7.61
CA LEU A 44 12.31 -5.17 -7.97
C LEU A 44 11.44 -6.29 -8.56
N HIS A 45 10.28 -6.57 -7.97
CA HIS A 45 9.42 -7.70 -8.34
C HIS A 45 8.96 -7.64 -9.82
N PRO A 46 8.47 -6.51 -10.37
CA PRO A 46 8.09 -6.43 -11.78
C PRO A 46 9.27 -6.64 -12.74
N ILE A 47 10.45 -6.11 -12.42
CA ILE A 47 11.65 -6.26 -13.24
C ILE A 47 12.11 -7.72 -13.25
N LEU A 48 12.13 -8.38 -12.08
CA LEU A 48 12.52 -9.78 -11.94
C LEU A 48 11.55 -10.71 -12.68
N HIS A 49 10.24 -10.46 -12.59
CA HIS A 49 9.21 -11.20 -13.32
C HIS A 49 9.40 -11.12 -14.84
N ASP A 50 9.64 -9.92 -15.38
CA ASP A 50 9.84 -9.74 -16.82
C ASP A 50 11.14 -10.41 -17.31
N LEU A 51 12.16 -10.41 -16.45
CA LEU A 51 13.49 -10.91 -16.77
C LEU A 51 13.54 -12.44 -16.78
N VAL A 52 12.93 -13.14 -15.81
CA VAL A 52 12.85 -14.62 -15.82
C VAL A 52 11.99 -15.18 -16.96
N ASN A 53 11.12 -14.36 -17.56
CA ASN A 53 10.28 -14.74 -18.69
C ASN A 53 11.00 -14.71 -20.05
N THR A 54 12.19 -14.12 -20.13
CA THR A 54 13.01 -14.11 -21.34
C THR A 54 13.60 -15.50 -21.63
N THR A 55 13.89 -15.79 -22.90
CA THR A 55 14.52 -17.06 -23.33
C THR A 55 15.82 -17.34 -22.58
N PHE A 56 16.62 -16.32 -22.32
CA PHE A 56 17.90 -16.47 -21.65
C PHE A 56 17.74 -17.04 -20.22
N PHE A 57 16.76 -16.55 -19.45
CA PHE A 57 16.59 -16.89 -18.04
C PHE A 57 15.59 -18.02 -17.79
N ARG A 58 14.67 -18.32 -18.72
CA ARG A 58 13.73 -19.45 -18.57
C ARG A 58 14.34 -20.81 -18.88
N LEU A 59 15.45 -20.86 -19.61
CA LEU A 59 16.16 -22.10 -19.95
C LEU A 59 17.25 -22.38 -18.91
N PHE A 60 17.12 -23.48 -18.20
CA PHE A 60 18.06 -23.92 -17.18
C PHE A 60 18.64 -25.28 -17.53
N ARG A 61 19.97 -25.38 -17.55
CA ARG A 61 20.71 -26.61 -17.85
C ARG A 61 20.94 -27.41 -16.57
N VAL A 62 20.50 -28.66 -16.55
CA VAL A 62 20.51 -29.48 -15.34
C VAL A 62 20.63 -30.97 -15.65
N ASN A 63 21.21 -31.74 -14.72
CA ASN A 63 21.16 -33.20 -14.76
C ASN A 63 19.99 -33.74 -13.93
N LEU A 64 19.05 -34.43 -14.58
CA LEU A 64 17.92 -35.09 -13.92
C LEU A 64 17.87 -36.60 -14.14
N ARG A 65 18.75 -37.16 -14.98
CA ARG A 65 18.60 -38.52 -15.56
C ARG A 65 19.12 -39.66 -14.70
N ASN A 66 19.89 -39.40 -13.62
CA ASN A 66 20.32 -40.48 -12.72
C ASN A 66 20.61 -40.00 -11.27
N PRO A 67 19.72 -40.26 -10.29
CA PRO A 67 19.99 -39.99 -8.88
C PRO A 67 20.75 -41.15 -8.25
N VAL A 68 22.07 -41.13 -8.30
CA VAL A 68 22.82 -41.93 -7.33
C VAL A 68 22.82 -41.10 -6.05
N CYS A 69 21.99 -41.47 -5.07
CA CYS A 69 22.04 -40.85 -3.76
C CYS A 69 23.32 -41.31 -3.05
N PRO A 70 24.28 -40.41 -2.75
CA PRO A 70 25.53 -40.83 -2.11
C PRO A 70 25.35 -41.16 -0.62
N TYR A 71 24.24 -40.73 -0.03
CA TYR A 71 23.94 -40.88 1.42
C TYR A 71 23.15 -42.14 1.74
N TRP A 72 22.22 -42.55 0.88
CA TRP A 72 21.30 -43.66 1.13
C TRP A 72 21.35 -44.67 -0.01
N LYS A 73 21.64 -45.94 0.31
CA LYS A 73 21.55 -47.04 -0.66
C LYS A 73 20.08 -47.33 -0.95
N SER A 74 19.72 -47.52 -2.22
CA SER A 74 18.39 -47.99 -2.58
C SER A 74 18.22 -49.46 -2.16
N THR A 75 17.04 -49.81 -1.63
CA THR A 75 16.49 -51.11 -1.20
C THR A 75 16.70 -51.51 0.27
N ASP A 76 15.57 -51.64 0.98
CA ASP A 76 15.30 -52.52 2.13
C ASP A 76 16.51 -52.94 2.96
N SER A 77 16.99 -52.05 3.82
CA SER A 77 17.69 -52.37 5.06
C SER A 77 17.88 -51.06 5.83
N GLU A 78 17.73 -51.13 7.16
CA GLU A 78 17.95 -50.01 8.06
C GLU A 78 19.23 -49.24 7.72
N PRO A 79 19.26 -47.90 7.86
CA PRO A 79 20.49 -47.16 7.65
C PRO A 79 21.50 -47.53 8.74
N GLU A 80 22.48 -48.39 8.41
CA GLU A 80 23.76 -48.42 9.10
C GLU A 80 24.41 -47.04 8.97
N LYS A 81 24.55 -46.37 10.12
CA LYS A 81 25.21 -45.07 10.28
C LYS A 81 26.62 -45.06 9.68
N PRO A 82 26.96 -44.00 8.93
CA PRO A 82 28.23 -43.33 9.16
C PRO A 82 28.02 -41.81 9.23
N GLY A 83 28.26 -41.22 10.39
CA GLY A 83 28.26 -39.76 10.57
C GLY A 83 27.74 -39.36 11.93
N GLY A 84 28.59 -38.74 12.75
CA GLY A 84 28.41 -38.62 14.19
C GLY A 84 27.09 -37.98 14.62
N THR A 85 26.33 -38.69 15.46
CA THR A 85 25.24 -38.08 16.23
C THR A 85 25.80 -36.94 17.08
N CYS A 86 25.37 -35.70 16.81
CA CYS A 86 25.58 -34.55 17.70
C CYS A 86 24.73 -34.83 18.98
N THR A 87 25.37 -35.40 20.01
CA THR A 87 24.71 -35.94 21.21
C THR A 87 24.32 -34.84 22.20
N GLY A 88 23.01 -34.64 22.39
CA GLY A 88 22.40 -33.84 23.45
C GLY A 88 20.89 -34.02 23.38
N SER A 89 20.28 -34.55 24.44
CA SER A 89 18.86 -34.90 24.50
C SER A 89 18.00 -33.75 25.01
N VAL A 90 17.05 -33.24 24.19
CA VAL A 90 15.95 -32.32 24.57
C VAL A 90 14.72 -32.60 23.66
N PRO A 91 13.47 -32.36 24.11
CA PRO A 91 12.24 -32.86 23.47
C PRO A 91 11.97 -32.34 22.06
N THR A 92 11.20 -33.15 21.35
CA THR A 92 10.74 -33.03 19.96
C THR A 92 10.07 -31.70 19.61
N GLY A 93 10.47 -31.16 18.46
CA GLY A 93 9.63 -30.33 17.59
C GLY A 93 10.00 -30.37 16.10
N PRO A 94 10.15 -31.54 15.45
CA PRO A 94 10.05 -31.63 13.99
C PRO A 94 8.57 -31.53 13.56
N LEU A 95 8.35 -31.06 12.33
CA LEU A 95 7.07 -31.01 11.59
C LEU A 95 6.03 -32.01 12.13
N GLY A 96 4.97 -31.49 12.74
CA GLY A 96 3.85 -32.30 13.18
C GLY A 96 3.31 -33.14 12.02
N LYS A 97 3.07 -34.43 12.28
CA LYS A 97 2.43 -35.34 11.31
C LYS A 97 1.13 -34.71 10.80
N PRO A 98 0.78 -34.84 9.50
CA PRO A 98 -0.52 -34.37 9.00
C PRO A 98 -1.64 -35.14 9.70
N SER A 99 -2.46 -34.44 10.48
CA SER A 99 -3.68 -34.99 11.06
C SER A 99 -4.83 -34.84 10.06
N PHE A 100 -5.15 -35.92 9.35
CA PHE A 100 -6.41 -36.00 8.61
C PHE A 100 -7.58 -36.20 9.58
N LEU A 101 -8.48 -35.22 9.60
CA LEU A 101 -9.92 -35.28 9.91
C LEU A 101 -10.37 -36.17 11.08
N THR A 102 -10.81 -35.55 12.18
CA THR A 102 -11.96 -36.06 12.94
C THR A 102 -12.94 -34.93 13.27
N LYS A 103 -14.21 -35.11 12.89
CA LYS A 103 -15.35 -34.55 13.61
C LYS A 103 -16.54 -35.50 13.50
N GLY A 104 -17.11 -35.83 14.66
CA GLY A 104 -18.45 -36.37 14.80
C GLY A 104 -18.56 -37.40 15.92
N GLY A 105 -18.97 -36.98 17.12
CA GLY A 105 -19.66 -37.90 18.05
C GLY A 105 -21.02 -38.33 17.47
N PRO A 106 -21.75 -39.31 18.07
CA PRO A 106 -21.94 -39.41 19.52
C PRO A 106 -22.01 -40.84 20.11
N GLY A 107 -21.68 -40.95 21.41
CA GLY A 107 -22.29 -41.95 22.30
C GLY A 107 -21.75 -43.39 22.31
N ALA A 108 -21.59 -43.89 23.54
CA ALA A 108 -21.55 -45.30 23.96
C ALA A 108 -20.30 -46.15 23.60
N GLY A 109 -19.43 -46.28 24.62
CA GLY A 109 -18.79 -47.50 25.16
C GLY A 109 -18.38 -48.70 24.29
N VAL A 110 -17.34 -49.38 24.82
CA VAL A 110 -16.92 -50.78 24.54
C VAL A 110 -16.06 -50.88 23.26
N SER A 111 -14.93 -51.56 23.16
CA SER A 111 -13.98 -52.23 24.06
C SER A 111 -12.76 -52.57 23.19
N SER A 112 -11.61 -52.81 23.82
CA SER A 112 -10.56 -53.74 23.40
C SER A 112 -10.66 -54.37 21.99
N LEU A 113 -9.59 -54.26 21.19
CA LEU A 113 -8.78 -55.44 20.83
C LEU A 113 -7.54 -55.03 20.01
N GLU A 114 -6.54 -55.86 20.21
CA GLU A 114 -5.13 -55.83 19.84
C GLU A 114 -4.88 -56.30 18.37
N PRO A 115 -3.61 -56.42 17.91
CA PRO A 115 -3.18 -56.09 16.56
C PRO A 115 -3.16 -57.29 15.59
N ALA A 116 -3.16 -56.96 14.29
CA ALA A 116 -2.81 -57.87 13.20
C ALA A 116 -2.46 -57.00 11.97
N GLN A 117 -1.54 -57.29 11.08
CA GLN A 117 -0.45 -58.26 10.93
C GLN A 117 0.29 -57.77 9.67
N GLU A 118 1.59 -58.05 9.55
CA GLU A 118 2.42 -57.76 8.39
C GLU A 118 1.79 -58.23 7.06
N GLY A 119 1.94 -57.42 6.01
CA GLY A 119 1.49 -57.77 4.66
C GLY A 119 1.92 -56.78 3.59
N GLY A 120 3.14 -56.98 3.06
CA GLY A 120 3.45 -56.83 1.63
C GLY A 120 3.52 -55.43 1.03
N CYS A 121 4.76 -54.98 0.76
CA CYS A 121 5.08 -54.07 -0.33
C CYS A 121 4.55 -54.64 -1.67
N SER A 122 3.44 -54.10 -2.16
CA SER A 122 3.14 -53.97 -3.59
C SER A 122 1.82 -53.22 -3.73
N VAL A 123 1.92 -51.90 -3.94
CA VAL A 123 0.84 -51.20 -4.63
C VAL A 123 1.42 -50.77 -5.96
N GLU A 124 1.05 -51.52 -6.99
CA GLU A 124 1.25 -51.17 -8.38
C GLU A 124 0.81 -49.72 -8.59
N ALA A 125 1.80 -48.86 -8.83
CA ALA A 125 1.56 -47.48 -9.19
C ALA A 125 0.95 -47.46 -10.59
N ASP A 126 -0.35 -47.17 -10.65
CA ASP A 126 -1.05 -46.85 -11.87
C ASP A 126 -0.42 -45.57 -12.47
N ALA A 127 0.55 -45.77 -13.36
CA ALA A 127 1.53 -44.80 -13.85
C ALA A 127 0.95 -43.80 -14.87
N SER A 128 -0.24 -43.25 -14.60
CA SER A 128 -0.93 -42.38 -15.56
C SER A 128 -1.40 -41.02 -15.04
N SER A 129 -1.05 -40.57 -13.82
CA SER A 129 -1.45 -39.21 -13.39
C SER A 129 -0.69 -38.53 -12.23
N LEU A 130 0.50 -38.97 -11.83
CA LEU A 130 1.29 -38.25 -10.81
C LEU A 130 2.34 -37.34 -11.47
N ASP A 131 2.26 -36.06 -11.16
CA ASP A 131 2.95 -34.93 -11.77
C ASP A 131 4.45 -34.83 -11.41
N LEU A 132 5.14 -35.97 -11.39
CA LEU A 132 6.53 -36.13 -10.95
C LEU A 132 7.55 -35.84 -12.06
N ALA A 133 7.14 -35.96 -13.33
CA ALA A 133 8.01 -35.84 -14.50
C ALA A 133 8.16 -34.38 -14.98
N VAL A 134 9.32 -34.07 -15.55
CA VAL A 134 9.62 -32.76 -16.16
C VAL A 134 9.20 -32.76 -17.64
N ASP A 135 8.52 -31.70 -18.08
CA ASP A 135 8.26 -31.41 -19.50
C ASP A 135 9.54 -30.95 -20.19
N ARG A 136 9.98 -31.73 -21.18
CA ARG A 136 11.21 -31.52 -21.94
C ARG A 136 10.97 -30.87 -23.31
N LYS A 137 9.75 -30.47 -23.63
CA LYS A 137 9.42 -29.89 -24.93
C LYS A 137 9.97 -28.47 -25.02
N LEU A 138 10.85 -28.24 -25.99
CA LEU A 138 11.33 -26.91 -26.37
C LEU A 138 10.64 -26.43 -27.65
N THR A 139 10.40 -25.12 -27.73
CA THR A 139 9.96 -24.45 -28.96
C THR A 139 11.12 -24.30 -29.94
N LYS A 140 10.82 -23.97 -31.21
CA LYS A 140 11.87 -23.75 -32.22
C LYS A 140 12.85 -22.65 -31.80
N GLN A 141 12.35 -21.57 -31.19
CA GLN A 141 13.19 -20.47 -30.70
C GLN A 141 14.07 -20.91 -29.52
N GLU A 142 13.53 -21.73 -28.60
CA GLU A 142 14.31 -22.29 -27.49
C GLU A 142 15.39 -23.27 -27.96
N GLN A 143 15.14 -24.00 -29.04
CA GLN A 143 16.13 -24.87 -29.69
C GLN A 143 17.24 -24.06 -30.35
N VAL A 144 16.94 -22.92 -30.96
CA VAL A 144 17.96 -22.00 -31.50
C VAL A 144 18.84 -21.46 -30.36
N ALA A 145 18.24 -21.00 -29.26
CA ALA A 145 19.00 -20.52 -28.10
C ALA A 145 19.84 -21.61 -27.42
N GLN A 146 19.43 -22.88 -27.53
CA GLN A 146 20.24 -24.02 -27.11
C GLN A 146 21.46 -24.20 -28.03
N LEU A 147 21.25 -24.19 -29.36
CA LEU A 147 22.31 -24.34 -30.35
C LEU A 147 23.34 -23.20 -30.31
N GLU A 148 22.90 -21.95 -30.15
CA GLU A 148 23.79 -20.79 -30.01
C GLU A 148 24.71 -20.93 -28.78
N ARG A 149 24.16 -21.43 -27.66
CA ARG A 149 24.94 -21.68 -26.44
C ARG A 149 25.93 -22.83 -26.61
N ASP A 150 25.54 -23.90 -27.30
CA ASP A 150 26.42 -25.04 -27.53
C ASP A 150 27.54 -24.69 -28.54
N ASN A 151 27.30 -23.74 -29.45
CA ASN A 151 28.32 -23.16 -30.33
C ASN A 151 29.29 -22.21 -29.60
N GLU A 152 28.86 -21.56 -28.52
CA GLU A 152 29.69 -20.75 -27.60
C GLU A 152 30.50 -21.62 -26.62
N THR A 153 30.79 -22.90 -26.93
CA THR A 153 31.65 -23.75 -26.10
C THR A 153 33.06 -23.20 -26.03
N GLN A 154 33.27 -22.29 -25.08
CA GLN A 154 34.58 -21.91 -24.61
C GLN A 154 35.02 -23.01 -23.64
N ASP A 155 35.93 -23.85 -24.12
CA ASP A 155 36.70 -24.79 -23.30
C ASP A 155 37.21 -24.06 -22.06
N CYS A 156 36.57 -24.29 -20.92
CA CYS A 156 37.09 -23.88 -19.63
C CYS A 156 38.18 -24.90 -19.26
N GLU A 157 39.36 -24.75 -19.86
CA GLU A 157 40.59 -25.31 -19.30
C GLU A 157 40.80 -24.64 -17.94
N PHE A 158 40.61 -25.41 -16.87
CA PHE A 158 40.95 -24.99 -15.52
C PHE A 158 42.48 -24.85 -15.44
N GLU A 159 43.01 -23.63 -15.50
CA GLU A 159 44.35 -23.35 -14.99
C GLU A 159 44.33 -23.55 -13.46
N GLU A 160 45.14 -24.48 -12.96
CA GLU A 160 45.21 -24.92 -11.55
C GLU A 160 45.73 -23.85 -10.56
N ASP A 161 46.02 -22.61 -11.00
CA ASP A 161 46.86 -21.66 -10.24
C ASP A 161 46.24 -20.28 -9.92
N LEU A 162 44.91 -20.09 -10.01
CA LEU A 162 44.24 -18.91 -9.41
C LEU A 162 43.93 -19.16 -7.91
N PRO A 163 43.55 -18.15 -7.10
CA PRO A 163 43.36 -18.32 -5.65
C PRO A 163 42.08 -19.14 -5.33
N HIS A 164 42.16 -20.45 -5.49
CA HIS A 164 41.04 -21.38 -5.63
C HIS A 164 40.50 -21.93 -4.30
N TYR A 165 39.83 -21.11 -3.49
CA TYR A 165 39.10 -21.64 -2.33
C TYR A 165 37.58 -21.77 -2.54
N TRP A 166 36.95 -20.83 -3.23
CA TRP A 166 35.48 -20.77 -3.38
C TRP A 166 34.95 -21.17 -4.76
N MET A 167 35.84 -21.36 -5.74
CA MET A 167 35.46 -21.61 -7.15
C MET A 167 34.80 -22.98 -7.36
N ASP A 168 35.11 -23.93 -6.50
CA ASP A 168 34.63 -25.32 -6.49
C ASP A 168 33.47 -25.56 -5.49
N MET A 169 32.79 -24.50 -5.05
CA MET A 169 31.58 -24.61 -4.21
C MET A 169 30.42 -25.33 -4.91
N CYS A 170 30.32 -25.24 -6.24
CA CYS A 170 29.16 -25.71 -7.02
C CYS A 170 29.51 -26.70 -8.15
N SER A 171 30.75 -27.19 -8.22
CA SER A 171 31.29 -27.92 -9.39
C SER A 171 30.78 -29.36 -9.58
N GLY A 172 29.77 -29.81 -8.83
CA GLY A 172 29.34 -31.22 -8.81
C GLY A 172 28.70 -31.75 -10.10
N ASP A 173 28.20 -30.88 -10.98
CA ASP A 173 27.51 -31.29 -12.22
C ASP A 173 28.28 -31.02 -13.52
N HIS A 174 29.39 -30.27 -13.48
CA HIS A 174 30.29 -30.10 -14.63
C HIS A 174 31.32 -31.24 -14.76
N ALA A 175 31.19 -32.30 -13.95
CA ALA A 175 32.01 -33.50 -14.07
C ALA A 175 31.72 -34.20 -15.41
N LYS A 176 32.77 -34.37 -16.22
CA LYS A 176 32.76 -35.08 -17.50
C LYS A 176 31.94 -36.38 -17.40
N GLY A 177 30.90 -36.50 -18.22
CA GLY A 177 30.13 -37.75 -18.41
C GLY A 177 28.69 -37.80 -17.88
N LYS A 178 28.13 -36.70 -17.35
CA LYS A 178 26.70 -36.62 -16.97
C LYS A 178 25.86 -36.02 -18.11
N GLU A 179 24.79 -36.70 -18.55
CA GLU A 179 23.84 -36.19 -19.55
C GLU A 179 23.09 -34.96 -19.01
N LEU A 180 23.54 -33.75 -19.39
CA LEU A 180 22.86 -32.49 -19.08
C LEU A 180 21.70 -32.26 -20.04
N GLU A 181 20.57 -31.80 -19.53
CA GLU A 181 19.39 -31.43 -20.34
C GLU A 181 18.95 -29.98 -20.06
N ASP A 182 18.50 -29.29 -21.12
CA ASP A 182 17.93 -27.93 -21.02
C ASP A 182 16.44 -28.03 -20.72
N VAL A 183 16.03 -27.41 -19.61
CA VAL A 183 14.66 -27.44 -19.11
C VAL A 183 14.10 -26.03 -19.09
N ASN A 184 12.89 -25.86 -19.64
CA ASN A 184 12.14 -24.61 -19.51
C ASN A 184 11.45 -24.57 -18.12
N LEU A 185 11.84 -23.59 -17.30
CA LEU A 185 11.35 -23.41 -15.93
C LEU A 185 9.87 -22.97 -15.87
N ILE A 186 9.37 -22.24 -16.88
CA ILE A 186 7.97 -21.81 -16.97
C ILE A 186 7.05 -23.00 -17.24
N LYS A 187 7.49 -23.95 -18.08
CA LYS A 187 6.75 -25.21 -18.34
C LYS A 187 6.81 -26.18 -17.16
N ASN A 188 7.79 -26.00 -16.28
CA ASN A 188 8.05 -26.84 -15.11
C ASN A 188 8.04 -26.02 -13.83
N PRO A 189 6.89 -25.44 -13.43
CA PRO A 189 6.81 -24.61 -12.23
C PRO A 189 6.89 -25.46 -10.95
N GLU A 190 7.37 -24.85 -9.87
CA GLU A 190 7.46 -25.50 -8.57
C GLU A 190 6.07 -25.62 -7.95
N ARG A 191 5.68 -26.86 -7.62
CA ARG A 191 4.34 -27.18 -7.16
C ARG A 191 4.28 -28.49 -6.40
N ASN A 192 3.16 -28.76 -5.73
CA ASN A 192 2.97 -29.98 -4.97
C ASN A 192 2.96 -31.21 -5.89
N THR A 193 4.01 -32.03 -5.81
CA THR A 193 4.10 -33.30 -6.55
C THR A 193 3.64 -34.50 -5.72
N GLY A 194 3.29 -34.30 -4.45
CA GLY A 194 3.03 -35.37 -3.49
C GLY A 194 4.29 -36.03 -2.92
N TYR A 195 5.49 -35.62 -3.35
CA TYR A 195 6.75 -36.12 -2.80
C TYR A 195 6.97 -35.63 -1.37
N ASN A 196 7.16 -36.57 -0.43
CA ASN A 196 7.52 -36.25 0.94
C ASN A 196 9.05 -36.08 1.07
N GLY A 197 9.51 -34.85 0.96
CA GLY A 197 10.93 -34.48 1.11
C GLY A 197 11.38 -34.23 2.56
N SER A 198 10.59 -34.54 3.58
CA SER A 198 10.92 -34.18 4.98
C SER A 198 12.24 -34.79 5.45
N HIS A 199 12.57 -36.00 4.98
CA HIS A 199 13.84 -36.67 5.26
C HIS A 199 15.05 -35.96 4.62
N ILE A 200 14.88 -35.31 3.46
CA ILE A 200 15.92 -34.50 2.81
C ILE A 200 16.20 -33.25 3.65
N TRP A 201 15.14 -32.52 4.03
CA TRP A 201 15.28 -31.34 4.89
C TRP A 201 15.88 -31.69 6.25
N GLN A 202 15.44 -32.80 6.84
CA GLN A 202 15.99 -33.28 8.09
C GLN A 202 17.49 -33.57 7.96
N ALA A 203 17.92 -34.29 6.91
CA ALA A 203 19.34 -34.52 6.65
C ALA A 203 20.12 -33.21 6.45
N MET A 204 19.56 -32.24 5.73
CA MET A 204 20.19 -30.92 5.56
C MET A 204 20.45 -30.20 6.89
N TYR A 205 19.54 -30.29 7.87
CA TYR A 205 19.71 -29.66 9.19
C TYR A 205 20.49 -30.52 10.20
N ASP A 206 20.29 -31.85 10.20
CA ASP A 206 20.84 -32.75 11.22
C ASP A 206 22.27 -33.22 10.92
N GLU A 207 22.64 -33.40 9.63
CA GLU A 207 23.91 -34.02 9.24
C GLU A 207 25.06 -33.01 9.02
N ASN A 208 24.77 -31.71 9.15
CA ASN A 208 25.69 -30.62 8.86
C ASN A 208 26.06 -29.82 10.14
N CYS A 209 26.82 -30.42 11.06
CA CYS A 209 27.32 -29.76 12.29
C CYS A 209 28.67 -29.03 12.05
N PHE A 210 28.92 -27.89 12.70
CA PHE A 210 30.22 -27.20 12.71
C PHE A 210 31.08 -27.64 13.90
N GLU A 211 32.39 -27.90 13.70
CA GLU A 211 33.32 -28.25 14.79
C GLU A 211 34.32 -27.12 15.01
N VAL A 212 34.03 -26.18 15.93
CA VAL A 212 34.90 -25.02 16.18
C VAL A 212 35.44 -25.02 17.62
N GLY A 213 36.60 -25.65 17.80
CA GLY A 213 37.41 -25.57 19.04
C GLY A 213 36.89 -26.40 20.22
N SER A 214 37.80 -26.83 21.11
CA SER A 214 37.52 -27.69 22.28
C SER A 214 36.70 -27.03 23.40
N THR A 215 36.14 -25.83 23.18
CA THR A 215 35.44 -25.03 24.19
C THR A 215 34.01 -24.65 23.82
N MET A 216 33.53 -25.00 22.61
CA MET A 216 32.14 -24.80 22.20
C MET A 216 31.48 -26.16 21.92
N PRO A 217 30.23 -26.39 22.39
CA PRO A 217 29.54 -27.66 22.18
C PRO A 217 29.23 -27.93 20.69
N ARG A 218 29.03 -29.20 20.35
CA ARG A 218 28.65 -29.67 19.00
C ARG A 218 27.22 -29.22 18.69
N GLY A 219 27.08 -28.04 18.10
CA GLY A 219 25.76 -27.50 17.71
C GLY A 219 25.19 -28.21 16.49
N ARG A 220 23.92 -28.64 16.61
CA ARG A 220 23.05 -28.92 15.46
C ARG A 220 22.40 -27.60 15.03
N PHE A 221 22.13 -27.43 13.73
CA PHE A 221 21.38 -26.28 13.24
C PHE A 221 20.03 -26.16 13.97
N GLY A 222 19.85 -25.11 14.77
CA GLY A 222 18.61 -24.84 15.49
C GLY A 222 18.47 -25.47 16.88
N ALA A 223 19.52 -26.08 17.45
CA ALA A 223 19.54 -26.39 18.88
C ALA A 223 19.65 -25.09 19.71
N ASN A 224 19.10 -25.04 20.94
CA ASN A 224 19.17 -23.89 21.86
C ASN A 224 20.60 -23.51 22.33
N GLU A 225 21.63 -23.94 21.60
CA GLU A 225 23.04 -23.66 21.85
C GLU A 225 23.52 -22.46 21.02
N PRO A 226 24.52 -21.70 21.50
CA PRO A 226 25.01 -20.52 20.80
C PRO A 226 25.77 -20.91 19.50
N MET A 227 25.12 -20.70 18.36
CA MET A 227 25.74 -20.85 17.02
C MET A 227 26.76 -19.75 16.73
N CYS A 228 27.84 -20.10 16.02
CA CYS A 228 28.77 -19.09 15.47
C CYS A 228 28.12 -18.28 14.34
N TYR A 229 28.72 -17.15 13.95
CA TYR A 229 28.11 -16.24 12.96
C TYR A 229 27.94 -16.90 11.59
N GLU A 230 28.94 -17.67 11.15
CA GLU A 230 28.96 -18.39 9.88
C GLU A 230 27.89 -19.48 9.82
N GLU A 231 27.76 -20.25 10.90
CA GLU A 231 26.72 -21.27 11.07
C GLU A 231 25.32 -20.65 11.07
N ARG A 232 25.13 -19.51 11.75
CA ARG A 232 23.86 -18.77 11.75
C ARG A 232 23.50 -18.30 10.33
N VAL A 233 24.45 -17.76 9.58
CA VAL A 233 24.21 -17.30 8.20
C VAL A 233 23.75 -18.46 7.32
N LEU A 234 24.42 -19.62 7.41
CA LEU A 234 24.08 -20.80 6.62
C LEU A 234 22.71 -21.36 7.01
N TYR A 235 22.41 -21.44 8.30
CA TYR A 235 21.09 -21.83 8.81
C TYR A 235 19.98 -20.94 8.26
N ARG A 236 20.16 -19.60 8.33
CA ARG A 236 19.15 -18.64 7.85
C ARG A 236 18.97 -18.75 6.33
N LEU A 237 20.03 -18.99 5.56
CA LEU A 237 19.94 -19.24 4.11
C LEU A 237 19.14 -20.51 3.79
N LEU A 238 19.46 -21.63 4.46
CA LEU A 238 18.76 -22.91 4.29
C LEU A 238 17.30 -22.81 4.74
N SER A 239 17.03 -22.12 5.85
CA SER A 239 15.67 -21.82 6.32
C SER A 239 14.89 -20.95 5.33
N GLY A 240 15.50 -19.89 4.78
CA GLY A 240 14.84 -19.07 3.76
C GLY A 240 14.51 -19.85 2.48
N TRP A 241 15.38 -20.78 2.07
CA TRP A 241 15.10 -21.72 0.97
C TRP A 241 13.93 -22.64 1.31
N HIS A 242 13.99 -23.35 2.43
CA HIS A 242 12.93 -24.28 2.86
C HIS A 242 11.57 -23.57 2.92
N VAL A 243 11.52 -22.34 3.43
CA VAL A 243 10.31 -21.53 3.52
C VAL A 243 9.79 -21.14 2.14
N SER A 244 10.65 -20.67 1.23
CA SER A 244 10.28 -20.36 -0.16
C SER A 244 9.68 -21.58 -0.87
N THR A 245 10.30 -22.76 -0.72
CA THR A 245 9.77 -24.01 -1.28
C THR A 245 8.42 -24.40 -0.66
N SER A 246 8.27 -24.26 0.67
CA SER A 246 6.99 -24.56 1.35
C SER A 246 5.87 -23.63 0.91
N ILE A 247 6.14 -22.33 0.73
CA ILE A 247 5.17 -21.34 0.22
C ILE A 247 4.76 -21.72 -1.20
N SER A 248 5.72 -22.01 -2.08
CA SER A 248 5.49 -22.39 -3.47
C SER A 248 4.66 -23.69 -3.60
N ILE A 249 4.96 -24.70 -2.78
CA ILE A 249 4.19 -25.95 -2.72
C ILE A 249 2.77 -25.70 -2.17
N ALA A 250 2.62 -24.82 -1.18
CA ALA A 250 1.31 -24.48 -0.62
C ALA A 250 0.49 -23.64 -1.61
N LYS A 251 1.08 -22.69 -2.34
CA LYS A 251 0.44 -21.90 -3.40
C LYS A 251 -0.05 -22.77 -4.54
N ASN A 252 0.80 -23.68 -5.01
CA ASN A 252 0.52 -24.58 -6.13
C ASN A 252 0.23 -25.99 -5.60
N PHE A 253 -0.83 -26.16 -4.79
CA PHE A 253 -1.18 -27.45 -4.19
C PHE A 253 -2.22 -28.21 -5.01
N TYR A 254 -2.02 -29.52 -5.13
CA TYR A 254 -2.99 -30.47 -5.69
C TYR A 254 -3.21 -31.62 -4.71
N ALA A 255 -4.47 -31.92 -4.36
CA ALA A 255 -4.80 -32.93 -3.36
C ALA A 255 -4.79 -34.35 -3.97
N PRO A 256 -4.15 -35.35 -3.34
CA PRO A 256 -4.20 -36.72 -3.81
C PRO A 256 -5.63 -37.29 -3.68
N GLY A 257 -6.19 -37.85 -4.75
CA GLY A 257 -7.48 -38.55 -4.76
C GLY A 257 -8.65 -37.83 -5.45
N THR A 258 -8.51 -36.56 -5.81
CA THR A 258 -9.55 -35.83 -6.56
C THR A 258 -9.40 -36.04 -8.07
N LYS A 259 -10.32 -36.80 -8.68
CA LYS A 259 -10.40 -37.08 -10.14
C LYS A 259 -10.84 -35.86 -10.98
N GLN A 260 -10.57 -34.62 -10.57
CA GLN A 260 -10.85 -33.43 -11.39
C GLN A 260 -9.56 -32.91 -12.03
N LYS A 261 -9.43 -33.13 -13.34
CA LYS A 261 -8.36 -32.55 -14.16
C LYS A 261 -8.38 -31.02 -14.02
N GLY A 262 -7.34 -30.43 -13.42
CA GLY A 262 -6.78 -29.16 -13.92
C GLY A 262 -6.78 -27.91 -13.02
N ALA A 263 -7.19 -27.94 -11.75
CA ALA A 263 -7.10 -26.73 -10.91
C ALA A 263 -6.05 -26.89 -9.79
N TRP A 264 -4.85 -26.35 -10.00
CA TRP A 264 -3.90 -26.09 -8.92
C TRP A 264 -4.45 -24.95 -8.06
N SER A 265 -4.48 -25.12 -6.74
CA SER A 265 -5.05 -24.12 -5.84
C SER A 265 -4.25 -23.99 -4.55
N PRO A 266 -4.24 -22.80 -3.91
CA PRO A 266 -3.60 -22.61 -2.63
C PRO A 266 -4.16 -23.52 -1.53
N ASN A 267 -3.27 -24.25 -0.83
CA ASN A 267 -3.57 -24.95 0.42
C ASN A 267 -3.18 -24.06 1.59
N LEU A 268 -4.15 -23.32 2.09
CA LEU A 268 -3.94 -22.27 3.08
C LEU A 268 -3.70 -22.81 4.48
N GLU A 269 -4.28 -23.97 4.83
CA GLU A 269 -3.99 -24.67 6.09
C GLU A 269 -2.53 -25.10 6.15
N ARG A 270 -2.02 -25.67 5.06
CA ARG A 270 -0.60 -26.03 4.95
C ARG A 270 0.29 -24.79 5.03
N PHE A 271 -0.06 -23.71 4.33
CA PHE A 271 0.67 -22.45 4.42
C PHE A 271 0.71 -21.89 5.85
N TYR A 272 -0.43 -21.86 6.54
CA TYR A 272 -0.49 -21.35 7.90
C TYR A 272 0.32 -22.20 8.88
N HIS A 273 0.22 -23.53 8.80
CA HIS A 273 1.02 -24.44 9.61
C HIS A 273 2.53 -24.34 9.29
N ASP A 274 2.91 -24.32 8.01
CA ASP A 274 4.31 -24.36 7.61
C ASP A 274 5.01 -23.00 7.73
N VAL A 275 4.26 -21.88 7.72
CA VAL A 275 4.80 -20.51 7.69
C VAL A 275 4.07 -19.55 8.66
N GLY A 276 2.74 -19.56 8.68
CA GLY A 276 1.89 -18.66 9.49
C GLY A 276 1.95 -18.86 11.02
N GLU A 277 2.43 -19.99 11.51
CA GLU A 277 2.69 -20.22 12.95
C GLU A 277 4.13 -19.89 13.36
N HIS A 278 4.98 -19.51 12.40
CA HIS A 278 6.43 -19.48 12.52
C HIS A 278 7.04 -18.15 12.00
N PRO A 279 6.91 -17.02 12.71
CA PRO A 279 7.38 -15.71 12.26
C PRO A 279 8.88 -15.62 11.97
N GLU A 280 9.70 -16.42 12.66
CA GLU A 280 11.14 -16.54 12.42
C GLU A 280 11.46 -17.05 10.99
N ARG A 281 10.59 -17.88 10.41
CA ARG A 281 10.75 -18.42 9.06
C ARG A 281 10.58 -17.35 7.99
N ALA A 282 9.63 -16.44 8.19
CA ALA A 282 9.46 -15.28 7.31
C ALA A 282 10.65 -14.32 7.37
N LYS A 283 11.30 -14.16 8.54
CA LYS A 283 12.53 -13.35 8.65
C LYS A 283 13.69 -13.96 7.88
N ASN A 284 13.84 -15.28 7.91
CA ASN A 284 14.89 -15.97 7.17
C ASN A 284 14.67 -15.88 5.65
N LEU A 285 13.42 -15.84 5.20
CA LEU A 285 13.08 -15.54 3.80
C LEU A 285 13.57 -14.14 3.36
N HIS A 286 13.31 -13.10 4.17
CA HIS A 286 13.80 -11.75 3.91
C HIS A 286 15.32 -11.65 3.95
N PHE A 287 15.96 -12.38 4.87
CA PHE A 287 17.42 -12.46 4.96
C PHE A 287 18.04 -13.05 3.68
N SER A 288 17.54 -14.19 3.20
CA SER A 288 18.02 -14.81 1.95
C SER A 288 17.87 -13.88 0.74
N PHE A 289 16.76 -13.13 0.67
CA PHE A 289 16.53 -12.15 -0.38
C PHE A 289 17.59 -11.04 -0.39
N VAL A 290 17.92 -10.49 0.79
CA VAL A 290 18.96 -9.47 0.95
C VAL A 290 20.35 -10.00 0.57
N VAL A 291 20.70 -11.23 0.96
CA VAL A 291 21.99 -11.85 0.62
C VAL A 291 22.16 -11.95 -0.91
N LEU A 292 21.12 -12.39 -1.63
CA LEU A 292 21.18 -12.50 -3.09
C LEU A 292 21.24 -11.13 -3.76
N LEU A 293 20.51 -10.14 -3.25
CA LEU A 293 20.58 -8.77 -3.76
C LEU A 293 21.99 -8.16 -3.57
N ARG A 294 22.68 -8.47 -2.47
CA ARG A 294 24.09 -8.07 -2.27
C ARG A 294 25.01 -8.72 -3.30
N ALA A 295 24.82 -10.00 -3.61
CA ALA A 295 25.60 -10.69 -4.62
C ALA A 295 25.40 -10.06 -6.02
N VAL A 296 24.15 -9.79 -6.41
CA VAL A 296 23.83 -9.11 -7.67
C VAL A 296 24.48 -7.72 -7.73
N ARG A 297 24.45 -6.96 -6.63
CA ARG A 297 25.12 -5.66 -6.54
C ARG A 297 26.64 -5.78 -6.72
N LYS A 298 27.28 -6.76 -6.10
CA LYS A 298 28.72 -6.99 -6.23
C LYS A 298 29.12 -7.47 -7.63
N ALA A 299 28.27 -8.27 -8.27
CA ALA A 299 28.49 -8.74 -9.64
C ALA A 299 28.08 -7.72 -10.73
N ALA A 300 27.53 -6.56 -10.37
CA ALA A 300 27.04 -5.57 -11.32
C ALA A 300 28.06 -5.14 -12.41
N PRO A 301 29.36 -4.94 -12.10
CA PRO A 301 30.35 -4.61 -13.14
C PRO A 301 30.45 -5.69 -14.22
N PHE A 302 30.42 -6.95 -13.82
CA PHE A 302 30.46 -8.11 -14.72
C PHE A 302 29.13 -8.27 -15.49
N LEU A 303 28.00 -8.22 -14.80
CA LEU A 303 26.68 -8.44 -15.40
C LEU A 303 26.29 -7.35 -16.40
N ASN A 304 26.79 -6.11 -16.23
CA ASN A 304 26.59 -5.03 -17.20
C ASN A 304 27.24 -5.30 -18.55
N THR A 305 28.34 -6.07 -18.57
CA THR A 305 29.07 -6.42 -19.79
C THR A 305 28.76 -7.84 -20.29
N TYR A 306 27.89 -8.57 -19.60
CA TYR A 306 27.59 -9.96 -19.90
C TYR A 306 26.78 -10.09 -21.19
N ALA A 307 27.17 -11.05 -22.03
CA ALA A 307 26.48 -11.32 -23.28
C ALA A 307 25.29 -12.27 -23.03
N PHE A 308 24.08 -11.70 -22.93
CA PHE A 308 22.82 -12.45 -22.75
C PHE A 308 22.30 -13.04 -24.08
N ASN A 309 23.15 -13.78 -24.81
CA ASN A 309 22.85 -14.21 -26.18
C ASN A 309 21.85 -15.39 -26.22
N THR A 310 20.89 -15.32 -27.13
CA THR A 310 19.91 -16.39 -27.41
C THR A 310 19.71 -16.67 -28.90
N GLY A 311 20.37 -15.91 -29.78
CA GLY A 311 20.18 -15.99 -31.23
C GLY A 311 19.03 -15.11 -31.76
N ASP A 312 18.33 -14.40 -30.88
CA ASP A 312 17.34 -13.37 -31.23
C ASP A 312 17.84 -12.00 -30.72
N GLU A 313 18.35 -11.18 -31.64
CA GLU A 313 18.94 -9.88 -31.31
C GLU A 313 17.95 -8.93 -30.59
N GLN A 314 16.65 -9.03 -30.89
CA GLN A 314 15.63 -8.17 -30.26
C GLN A 314 15.38 -8.62 -28.82
N GLU A 315 15.29 -9.93 -28.59
CA GLU A 315 15.13 -10.49 -27.25
C GLU A 315 16.39 -10.28 -26.39
N ASP A 316 17.57 -10.40 -26.98
CA ASP A 316 18.86 -10.19 -26.30
C ASP A 316 19.03 -8.72 -25.88
N ALA A 317 18.64 -7.77 -26.75
CA ALA A 317 18.64 -6.34 -26.42
C ALA A 317 17.65 -6.02 -25.29
N LYS A 318 16.45 -6.62 -25.31
CA LYS A 318 15.47 -6.49 -24.22
C LYS A 318 16.01 -7.06 -22.91
N THR A 319 16.64 -8.22 -22.94
CA THR A 319 17.23 -8.88 -21.77
C THR A 319 18.36 -8.02 -21.16
N LYS A 320 19.24 -7.48 -22.01
CA LYS A 320 20.30 -6.52 -21.60
C LYS A 320 19.72 -5.25 -20.96
N MET A 321 18.66 -4.69 -21.53
CA MET A 321 17.98 -3.51 -20.97
C MET A 321 17.35 -3.80 -19.60
N LEU A 322 16.65 -4.94 -19.45
CA LEU A 322 16.05 -5.34 -18.17
C LEU A 322 17.13 -5.59 -17.10
N MET A 323 18.23 -6.23 -17.47
CA MET A 323 19.37 -6.43 -16.57
C MET A 323 20.02 -5.10 -16.18
N ALA A 324 20.28 -4.21 -17.14
CA ALA A 324 20.82 -2.88 -16.85
C ALA A 324 19.89 -2.06 -15.93
N ARG A 325 18.57 -2.21 -16.07
CA ARG A 325 17.59 -1.62 -15.17
C ARG A 325 17.66 -2.23 -13.77
N LEU A 326 17.82 -3.55 -13.64
CA LEU A 326 18.02 -4.22 -12.34
C LEU A 326 19.32 -3.75 -11.65
N LEU A 327 20.39 -3.53 -12.44
CA LEU A 327 21.72 -3.17 -11.97
C LEU A 327 21.95 -1.66 -11.82
N ASP A 328 21.01 -0.80 -12.22
CA ASP A 328 21.17 0.65 -12.09
C ASP A 328 21.48 0.97 -10.62
N SER A 329 22.68 1.52 -10.43
CA SER A 329 23.24 1.82 -9.13
C SER A 329 22.30 2.66 -8.25
N ARG A 330 21.37 3.45 -8.81
CA ARG A 330 20.34 4.18 -8.05
C ARG A 330 19.33 3.25 -7.35
N LEU A 331 18.90 2.17 -7.99
CA LEU A 331 18.03 1.14 -7.39
C LEU A 331 18.75 0.38 -6.26
N LEU A 332 20.05 0.10 -6.45
CA LEU A 332 20.89 -0.61 -5.49
C LEU A 332 21.63 0.32 -4.49
N SER A 333 21.44 1.65 -4.55
CA SER A 333 22.05 2.63 -3.62
C SER A 333 21.05 3.41 -2.77
N LEU A 334 19.77 3.51 -3.17
CA LEU A 334 18.68 4.06 -2.34
C LEU A 334 18.39 3.21 -1.08
N CYS A 335 19.05 2.05 -0.98
CA CYS A 335 18.81 0.99 -0.01
C CYS A 335 20.02 0.74 0.91
N SER A 336 20.78 1.76 1.33
CA SER A 336 21.91 1.56 2.28
C SER A 336 21.53 0.72 3.51
N PRO A 337 20.38 0.96 4.18
CA PRO A 337 19.94 0.13 5.31
C PRO A 337 19.56 -1.31 4.93
N LEU A 338 19.11 -1.54 3.69
CA LEU A 338 18.76 -2.88 3.17
C LEU A 338 19.97 -3.79 3.14
N PHE A 339 21.12 -3.22 2.74
CA PHE A 339 22.35 -3.96 2.61
C PHE A 339 23.09 -4.10 3.96
N GLU A 340 22.89 -3.19 4.91
CA GLU A 340 23.48 -3.26 6.26
C GLU A 340 22.96 -4.44 7.12
N ALA A 341 21.86 -5.09 6.71
CA ALA A 341 21.30 -6.26 7.39
C ALA A 341 22.16 -7.53 7.29
N PHE A 342 23.03 -7.63 6.28
CA PHE A 342 24.03 -8.68 6.16
C PHE A 342 25.37 -8.08 5.71
N ASP A 343 26.42 -8.38 6.46
CA ASP A 343 27.78 -7.95 6.17
C ASP A 343 28.67 -9.19 5.99
N GLU A 344 28.98 -9.52 4.73
CA GLU A 344 29.90 -10.60 4.37
C GLU A 344 31.30 -10.37 4.91
N THR A 345 31.70 -9.12 5.18
CA THR A 345 33.02 -8.84 5.72
C THR A 345 33.19 -9.34 7.15
N ARG A 346 32.10 -9.63 7.88
CA ARG A 346 32.15 -10.25 9.22
C ARG A 346 32.39 -11.76 9.16
N LEU A 347 32.16 -12.41 8.01
CA LEU A 347 32.44 -13.84 7.85
C LEU A 347 33.95 -14.10 8.00
N PHE A 348 34.29 -15.09 8.81
CA PHE A 348 35.64 -15.56 9.09
C PHE A 348 36.55 -14.54 9.80
N ARG A 349 35.99 -13.49 10.43
CA ARG A 349 36.75 -12.37 11.06
C ARG A 349 36.93 -12.43 12.58
N SER A 350 36.31 -13.36 13.30
CA SER A 350 36.42 -13.44 14.76
C SER A 350 37.88 -13.71 15.21
N ASN A 351 38.18 -13.51 16.52
CA ASN A 351 39.50 -13.63 17.18
C ASN A 351 40.23 -14.99 17.03
N TRP A 352 39.83 -15.80 16.06
CA TRP A 352 40.40 -17.08 15.67
C TRP A 352 41.82 -16.93 15.14
N ASN A 353 42.67 -17.90 15.48
CA ASN A 353 43.98 -18.02 14.87
C ASN A 353 43.87 -18.39 13.37
N PRO A 354 44.93 -18.19 12.57
CA PRO A 354 44.92 -18.48 11.13
C PRO A 354 44.54 -19.93 10.78
N GLU A 355 44.90 -20.91 11.62
CA GLU A 355 44.52 -22.31 11.43
C GLU A 355 43.01 -22.54 11.60
N GLN A 356 42.41 -22.01 12.66
CA GLN A 356 40.96 -22.09 12.95
C GLN A 356 40.13 -21.40 11.87
N ARG A 357 40.59 -20.25 11.37
CA ARG A 357 39.94 -19.54 10.25
C ARG A 357 39.92 -20.40 8.98
N SER A 358 41.03 -21.08 8.70
CA SER A 358 41.16 -21.97 7.54
C SER A 358 40.35 -23.26 7.70
N GLN A 359 40.21 -23.76 8.92
CA GLN A 359 39.32 -24.89 9.25
C GLN A 359 37.84 -24.52 9.10
N LEU A 360 37.42 -23.35 9.59
CA LEU A 360 36.04 -22.87 9.49
C LEU A 360 35.61 -22.64 8.04
N LYS A 361 36.50 -22.09 7.20
CA LYS A 361 36.26 -21.99 5.76
C LYS A 361 36.03 -23.37 5.13
N ARG A 362 36.87 -24.37 5.49
CA ARG A 362 36.75 -25.78 5.07
C ARG A 362 35.43 -26.41 5.47
N GLN A 363 35.00 -26.20 6.70
CA GLN A 363 33.72 -26.70 7.18
C GLN A 363 32.55 -26.01 6.47
N PHE A 364 32.57 -24.68 6.35
CA PHE A 364 31.52 -23.90 5.67
C PHE A 364 31.30 -24.38 4.23
N LYS A 365 32.39 -24.57 3.49
CA LYS A 365 32.36 -25.11 2.13
C LYS A 365 31.92 -26.57 2.07
N SER A 366 32.37 -27.39 3.02
CA SER A 366 31.98 -28.81 3.11
C SER A 366 30.49 -28.98 3.34
N VAL A 367 29.88 -28.15 4.21
CA VAL A 367 28.43 -28.18 4.43
C VAL A 367 27.67 -27.83 3.16
N PHE A 368 28.09 -26.79 2.42
CA PHE A 368 27.40 -26.40 1.19
C PHE A 368 27.49 -27.49 0.10
N ARG A 369 28.62 -28.20 0.03
CA ARG A 369 28.79 -29.36 -0.85
C ARG A 369 27.89 -30.53 -0.45
N ASN A 370 27.85 -30.86 0.84
CA ASN A 370 26.96 -31.89 1.37
C ASN A 370 25.49 -31.57 1.02
N VAL A 371 25.06 -30.32 1.23
CA VAL A 371 23.71 -29.87 0.82
C VAL A 371 23.48 -30.07 -0.68
N THR A 372 24.47 -29.77 -1.53
CA THR A 372 24.37 -29.93 -2.99
C THR A 372 24.30 -31.42 -3.40
N GLU A 373 25.00 -32.30 -2.70
CA GLU A 373 24.93 -33.77 -2.91
C GLU A 373 23.61 -34.37 -2.38
N LEU A 374 23.08 -33.86 -1.26
CA LEU A 374 21.78 -34.28 -0.73
C LEU A 374 20.63 -33.94 -1.69
N VAL A 375 20.76 -32.88 -2.49
CA VAL A 375 19.79 -32.55 -3.54
C VAL A 375 19.69 -33.67 -4.60
N ASP A 376 20.78 -34.40 -4.87
CA ASP A 376 20.74 -35.54 -5.79
C ASP A 376 19.91 -36.72 -5.27
N CYS A 377 19.70 -36.80 -3.95
CA CYS A 377 18.84 -37.80 -3.32
C CYS A 377 17.33 -37.50 -3.48
N VAL A 378 16.95 -36.32 -3.98
CA VAL A 378 15.53 -35.96 -4.19
C VAL A 378 14.95 -36.80 -5.33
N GLN A 379 14.03 -37.71 -5.04
CA GLN A 379 13.52 -38.67 -6.03
C GLN A 379 12.61 -38.05 -7.10
N CYS A 380 11.84 -37.03 -6.72
CA CYS A 380 10.95 -36.29 -7.62
C CYS A 380 11.76 -35.45 -8.63
N GLN A 381 11.63 -35.69 -9.94
CA GLN A 381 12.44 -34.99 -10.96
C GLN A 381 12.21 -33.47 -10.94
N ARG A 382 10.96 -33.02 -10.80
CA ARG A 382 10.67 -31.58 -10.73
C ARG A 382 11.13 -30.94 -9.42
N CYS A 383 11.01 -31.66 -8.31
CA CYS A 383 11.50 -31.20 -7.01
C CYS A 383 13.04 -31.08 -7.04
N ARG A 384 13.71 -32.04 -7.67
CA ARG A 384 15.17 -32.01 -7.89
C ARG A 384 15.58 -30.85 -8.79
N LEU A 385 14.85 -30.58 -9.88
CA LEU A 385 15.09 -29.43 -10.76
C LEU A 385 15.14 -28.12 -9.96
N HIS A 386 14.12 -27.84 -9.15
CA HIS A 386 14.08 -26.62 -8.36
C HIS A 386 15.06 -26.62 -7.20
N ALA A 387 15.32 -27.78 -6.59
CA ALA A 387 16.31 -27.89 -5.53
C ALA A 387 17.73 -27.62 -6.06
N LYS A 388 18.08 -28.12 -7.24
CA LYS A 388 19.35 -27.82 -7.93
C LYS A 388 19.46 -26.36 -8.34
N LEU A 389 18.36 -25.77 -8.82
CA LEU A 389 18.30 -24.33 -9.14
C LEU A 389 18.57 -23.47 -7.89
N PHE A 390 17.94 -23.81 -6.76
CA PHE A 390 18.08 -23.07 -5.51
C PHE A 390 19.48 -23.23 -4.88
N SER A 391 20.00 -24.46 -4.84
CA SER A 391 21.35 -24.72 -4.34
C SER A 391 22.41 -24.03 -5.18
N LEU A 392 22.27 -24.05 -6.52
CA LEU A 392 23.18 -23.35 -7.41
C LEU A 392 23.08 -21.83 -7.21
N GLY A 393 21.88 -21.24 -7.18
CA GLY A 393 21.72 -19.78 -7.03
C GLY A 393 22.23 -19.25 -5.68
N LEU A 394 22.00 -19.96 -4.57
CA LEU A 394 22.59 -19.61 -3.27
C LEU A 394 24.12 -19.76 -3.29
N GLY A 395 24.62 -20.80 -3.95
CA GLY A 395 26.04 -21.09 -4.07
C GLY A 395 26.77 -20.04 -4.90
N THR A 396 26.18 -19.64 -6.04
CA THR A 396 26.64 -18.53 -6.87
C THR A 396 26.68 -17.22 -6.08
N ALA A 397 25.64 -16.93 -5.29
CA ALA A 397 25.59 -15.71 -4.47
C ALA A 397 26.74 -15.68 -3.44
N LEU A 398 26.94 -16.79 -2.71
CA LEU A 398 28.06 -16.91 -1.76
C LEU A 398 29.42 -16.88 -2.47
N LYS A 399 29.56 -17.55 -3.62
CA LYS A 399 30.77 -17.51 -4.46
C LYS A 399 31.11 -16.07 -4.84
N ILE A 400 30.15 -15.29 -5.32
CA ILE A 400 30.34 -13.88 -5.68
C ILE A 400 30.73 -13.05 -4.46
N LEU A 401 29.99 -13.19 -3.35
CA LEU A 401 30.22 -12.41 -2.12
C LEU A 401 31.60 -12.68 -1.51
N LEU A 402 32.10 -13.92 -1.60
CA LEU A 402 33.36 -14.34 -1.00
C LEU A 402 34.56 -14.30 -1.95
N SER A 403 34.35 -14.08 -3.25
CA SER A 403 35.42 -13.95 -4.24
C SER A 403 35.87 -12.49 -4.41
N PRO A 404 37.15 -12.23 -4.71
CA PRO A 404 37.62 -10.95 -5.23
C PRO A 404 36.86 -10.52 -6.49
N GLU A 405 36.66 -9.21 -6.69
CA GLU A 405 35.85 -8.67 -7.79
C GLU A 405 36.40 -9.00 -9.18
N ASP A 406 37.72 -9.03 -9.31
CA ASP A 406 38.46 -9.37 -10.53
C ASP A 406 38.25 -10.82 -10.98
N LEU A 407 37.90 -11.72 -10.05
CA LEU A 407 37.67 -13.14 -10.33
C LEU A 407 36.20 -13.48 -10.60
N ILE A 408 35.26 -12.55 -10.41
CA ILE A 408 33.83 -12.82 -10.61
C ILE A 408 33.55 -13.19 -12.07
N ALA A 409 34.15 -12.46 -13.02
CA ALA A 409 33.88 -12.65 -14.44
C ALA A 409 34.41 -13.98 -15.00
N SER A 410 35.58 -14.44 -14.53
CA SER A 410 36.20 -15.69 -14.97
C SER A 410 35.62 -16.93 -14.29
N THR A 411 34.87 -16.78 -13.19
CA THR A 411 34.39 -17.90 -12.37
C THR A 411 32.88 -18.07 -12.37
N THR A 412 32.13 -17.14 -12.96
CA THR A 412 30.66 -17.17 -13.00
C THR A 412 30.19 -17.58 -14.38
N SER A 413 29.63 -18.78 -14.48
CA SER A 413 29.12 -19.34 -15.73
C SER A 413 27.75 -18.77 -16.11
N ARG A 414 27.26 -19.10 -17.31
CA ARG A 414 25.89 -18.79 -17.73
C ARG A 414 24.85 -19.38 -16.79
N ASP A 415 25.04 -20.62 -16.38
CA ASP A 415 24.10 -21.34 -15.52
C ASP A 415 24.08 -20.76 -14.10
N ASP A 416 25.22 -20.27 -13.61
CA ASP A 416 25.31 -19.50 -12.36
C ASP A 416 24.44 -18.24 -12.41
N VAL A 417 24.55 -17.45 -13.49
CA VAL A 417 23.76 -16.22 -13.67
C VAL A 417 22.27 -16.52 -13.76
N VAL A 418 21.90 -17.55 -14.53
CA VAL A 418 20.50 -18.00 -14.65
C VAL A 418 19.96 -18.43 -13.29
N ALA A 419 20.71 -19.25 -12.54
CA ALA A 419 20.27 -19.75 -11.25
C ALA A 419 20.14 -18.63 -10.22
N MET A 420 21.15 -17.76 -10.08
CA MET A 420 21.11 -16.64 -9.11
C MET A 420 19.91 -15.73 -9.33
N VAL A 421 19.63 -15.36 -10.57
CA VAL A 421 18.52 -14.47 -10.92
C VAL A 421 17.15 -15.14 -10.73
N ASN A 422 17.01 -16.41 -11.13
CA ASN A 422 15.77 -17.15 -10.90
C ASN A 422 15.49 -17.38 -9.42
N VAL A 423 16.52 -17.61 -8.59
CA VAL A 423 16.35 -17.73 -7.13
C VAL A 423 16.00 -16.38 -6.51
N LEU A 424 16.60 -15.28 -6.98
CA LEU A 424 16.22 -13.93 -6.54
C LEU A 424 14.74 -13.63 -6.86
N TRP A 425 14.28 -14.02 -8.05
CA TRP A 425 12.86 -13.95 -8.41
C TRP A 425 11.99 -14.86 -7.52
N LYS A 426 12.37 -16.12 -7.28
CA LYS A 426 11.61 -17.03 -6.40
C LYS A 426 11.43 -16.48 -4.98
N LEU A 427 12.49 -15.89 -4.42
CA LEU A 427 12.43 -15.23 -3.12
C LEU A 427 11.53 -13.98 -3.18
N SER A 428 11.64 -13.18 -4.24
CA SER A 428 10.77 -12.02 -4.48
C SER A 428 9.29 -12.39 -4.57
N ASP A 429 8.95 -13.48 -5.28
CA ASP A 429 7.58 -14.02 -5.41
C ASP A 429 7.07 -14.57 -4.08
N SER A 430 7.91 -15.33 -3.36
CA SER A 430 7.56 -15.87 -2.04
C SER A 430 7.24 -14.76 -1.02
N LEU A 431 7.94 -13.63 -1.09
CA LEU A 431 7.68 -12.46 -0.24
C LEU A 431 6.30 -11.83 -0.52
N GLU A 432 5.86 -11.81 -1.78
CA GLU A 432 4.51 -11.38 -2.14
C GLU A 432 3.45 -12.41 -1.71
N ASP A 433 3.75 -13.70 -1.90
CA ASP A 433 2.86 -14.81 -1.56
C ASP A 433 2.58 -14.89 -0.06
N VAL A 434 3.56 -14.62 0.81
CA VAL A 434 3.32 -14.54 2.26
C VAL A 434 2.19 -13.54 2.56
N ARG A 435 2.19 -12.37 1.91
CA ARG A 435 1.14 -11.36 2.10
C ARG A 435 -0.20 -11.85 1.55
N THR A 436 -0.20 -12.41 0.34
CA THR A 436 -1.42 -12.82 -0.37
C THR A 436 -2.07 -14.05 0.27
N MET A 437 -1.31 -15.08 0.60
CA MET A 437 -1.83 -16.31 1.20
C MET A 437 -2.23 -16.13 2.67
N THR A 438 -1.54 -15.27 3.44
CA THR A 438 -1.99 -14.86 4.78
C THR A 438 -3.36 -14.20 4.68
N LYS A 439 -3.54 -13.30 3.71
CA LYS A 439 -4.83 -12.67 3.40
C LYS A 439 -5.90 -13.72 3.17
N GLN A 440 -5.64 -14.66 2.27
CA GLN A 440 -6.58 -15.71 1.90
C GLN A 440 -6.85 -16.71 3.03
N TYR A 441 -5.92 -16.97 3.97
CA TYR A 441 -6.09 -18.01 5.01
C TYR A 441 -7.12 -17.60 6.06
N TYR A 442 -7.01 -16.36 6.55
CA TYR A 442 -8.05 -15.85 7.43
C TYR A 442 -9.39 -15.87 6.66
N GLU A 443 -9.34 -15.65 5.33
CA GLU A 443 -10.35 -16.00 4.30
C GLU A 443 -11.71 -16.59 4.72
N GLN A 444 -12.01 -17.83 4.34
CA GLN A 444 -11.54 -19.17 4.77
C GLN A 444 -11.86 -19.52 6.24
N GLN A 445 -11.12 -19.03 7.24
CA GLN A 445 -11.41 -19.32 8.66
C GLN A 445 -12.66 -18.62 9.24
N ALA A 446 -13.37 -17.80 8.46
CA ALA A 446 -14.66 -17.23 8.88
C ALA A 446 -15.78 -18.29 8.97
N PRO A 447 -16.66 -18.25 10.00
CA PRO A 447 -17.68 -19.28 10.22
C PRO A 447 -18.63 -19.46 9.03
N ILE A 448 -18.91 -20.73 8.70
CA ILE A 448 -19.81 -21.17 7.62
C ILE A 448 -21.27 -20.94 8.04
N VAL A 449 -22.04 -20.23 7.22
CA VAL A 449 -23.52 -20.17 7.30
C VAL A 449 -24.05 -20.96 6.09
N GLN A 450 -24.94 -21.93 6.34
CA GLN A 450 -25.51 -22.77 5.27
C GLN A 450 -26.35 -21.95 4.26
N PRO A 451 -26.36 -22.28 2.96
CA PRO A 451 -27.03 -21.48 1.93
C PRO A 451 -28.45 -21.99 1.57
N GLN A 452 -29.37 -21.07 1.26
CA GLN A 452 -30.61 -21.32 0.50
C GLN A 452 -30.40 -21.06 -1.01
N PRO A 453 -31.14 -21.71 -1.94
CA PRO A 453 -30.90 -21.59 -3.38
C PRO A 453 -31.80 -20.55 -4.08
N PRO A 454 -31.50 -20.09 -5.32
CA PRO A 454 -30.18 -19.83 -5.91
C PRO A 454 -30.06 -18.39 -6.48
N GLN A 455 -28.85 -17.89 -6.69
CA GLN A 455 -28.44 -17.28 -7.97
C GLN A 455 -26.91 -17.33 -8.12
N GLY A 456 -26.48 -17.67 -9.34
CA GLY A 456 -25.16 -18.22 -9.70
C GLY A 456 -23.94 -17.30 -9.57
N PRO A 457 -22.77 -17.78 -10.04
CA PRO A 457 -21.55 -17.79 -9.25
C PRO A 457 -20.61 -16.59 -9.45
N ASP A 458 -20.13 -16.08 -8.32
CA ASP A 458 -18.81 -15.55 -7.97
C ASP A 458 -17.91 -14.92 -9.05
N THR A 459 -17.59 -13.65 -8.81
CA THR A 459 -16.32 -13.03 -9.20
C THR A 459 -15.33 -13.11 -8.04
N ALA A 460 -14.16 -13.71 -8.23
CA ALA A 460 -12.98 -13.40 -7.43
C ALA A 460 -12.31 -12.09 -7.95
N PRO A 461 -11.62 -11.32 -7.08
CA PRO A 461 -11.37 -9.89 -7.27
C PRO A 461 -9.92 -9.58 -7.67
N ASP A 462 -9.64 -8.38 -8.17
CA ASP A 462 -8.27 -7.87 -8.14
C ASP A 462 -8.13 -6.37 -7.84
N LEU A 463 -7.03 -6.04 -7.15
CA LEU A 463 -6.65 -4.80 -6.48
C LEU A 463 -5.40 -4.23 -7.17
N ASP A 464 -5.28 -2.90 -7.37
CA ASP A 464 -4.11 -2.11 -6.95
C ASP A 464 -4.10 -0.63 -7.37
N ASN A 465 -3.53 0.24 -6.51
CA ASN A 465 -2.83 1.49 -6.91
C ASN A 465 -2.03 2.14 -5.75
N THR A 466 -0.88 2.81 -6.03
CA THR A 466 -0.19 3.81 -5.14
C THR A 466 0.72 4.82 -5.90
N ASP A 467 0.81 6.14 -5.50
CA ASP A 467 2.05 7.05 -5.53
C ASP A 467 1.86 8.63 -5.39
N GLN A 468 2.83 9.48 -4.90
CA GLN A 468 2.90 11.02 -4.98
C GLN A 468 4.25 11.78 -4.54
N PRO A 469 4.59 13.10 -4.90
CA PRO A 469 5.82 13.95 -4.46
C PRO A 469 5.76 15.55 -4.10
N MET A 470 6.92 16.33 -3.95
CA MET A 470 7.40 17.55 -3.10
C MET A 470 8.00 18.94 -3.74
N PRO A 471 8.53 20.05 -3.04
CA PRO A 471 8.66 21.52 -3.48
C PRO A 471 10.02 22.29 -3.83
N GLN A 472 9.95 23.62 -4.18
CA GLN A 472 10.70 24.48 -5.20
C GLN A 472 12.05 25.27 -4.93
N GLY A 473 12.62 25.46 -3.72
CA GLY A 473 13.77 26.40 -3.50
C GLY A 473 15.13 26.00 -4.12
N THR A 474 15.27 24.75 -4.57
CA THR A 474 16.54 24.13 -4.95
C THR A 474 16.92 24.40 -6.42
N ARG A 475 15.93 24.67 -7.29
CA ARG A 475 16.13 24.65 -8.75
C ARG A 475 17.06 25.74 -9.29
N ARG A 476 16.97 26.96 -8.76
CA ARG A 476 17.78 28.10 -9.24
C ARG A 476 19.27 27.94 -8.93
N GLN A 477 19.59 27.42 -7.74
CA GLN A 477 20.97 27.11 -7.33
C GLN A 477 21.59 26.00 -8.20
N LEU A 478 20.77 25.04 -8.61
CA LEU A 478 21.18 23.94 -9.48
C LEU A 478 21.42 24.41 -10.92
N LEU A 479 20.60 25.34 -11.42
CA LEU A 479 20.81 25.95 -12.73
C LEU A 479 22.12 26.76 -12.78
N ASP A 480 22.41 27.57 -11.77
CA ASP A 480 23.68 28.33 -11.71
C ASP A 480 24.90 27.40 -11.64
N LEU A 481 24.73 26.19 -11.10
CA LEU A 481 25.78 25.17 -11.05
C LEU A 481 25.92 24.44 -12.38
N ALA A 482 24.81 24.22 -13.10
CA ALA A 482 24.78 23.65 -14.45
C ALA A 482 25.54 24.53 -15.44
N LEU A 483 25.27 25.84 -15.43
CA LEU A 483 25.93 26.80 -16.31
C LEU A 483 27.43 26.90 -16.03
N ARG A 484 27.84 26.81 -14.75
CA ARG A 484 29.26 26.75 -14.38
C ARG A 484 29.96 25.50 -14.89
N ASN A 485 29.29 24.36 -14.92
CA ASN A 485 29.86 23.13 -15.47
C ASN A 485 29.99 23.20 -17.00
N VAL A 486 29.00 23.76 -17.71
CA VAL A 486 29.11 23.98 -19.16
C VAL A 486 30.30 24.87 -19.50
N HIS A 487 30.46 25.97 -18.78
CA HIS A 487 31.58 26.88 -18.99
C HIS A 487 32.95 26.23 -18.71
N LYS A 488 33.06 25.41 -17.66
CA LYS A 488 34.28 24.64 -17.36
C LYS A 488 34.62 23.63 -18.47
N ALA A 489 33.62 22.91 -18.99
CA ALA A 489 33.83 21.92 -20.05
C ALA A 489 34.23 22.56 -21.39
N SER A 490 33.67 23.74 -21.71
CA SER A 490 34.08 24.52 -22.88
C SER A 490 35.50 25.08 -22.76
N ALA A 491 35.84 25.70 -21.63
CA ALA A 491 37.16 26.29 -21.39
C ALA A 491 38.32 25.26 -21.42
N THR A 492 38.00 23.97 -21.21
CA THR A 492 38.95 22.85 -21.25
C THR A 492 38.97 22.11 -22.60
N GLY A 493 38.24 22.61 -23.60
CA GLY A 493 38.17 22.04 -24.94
C GLY A 493 37.42 20.70 -25.04
N GLN A 494 36.70 20.30 -23.98
CA GLN A 494 35.99 19.02 -23.90
C GLN A 494 34.53 19.13 -24.39
N LEU A 495 34.09 20.32 -24.79
CA LEU A 495 32.77 20.59 -25.34
C LEU A 495 32.92 21.45 -26.60
N PRO A 496 32.54 20.94 -27.80
CA PRO A 496 32.56 21.74 -29.04
C PRO A 496 31.61 22.94 -28.95
N SER A 497 31.96 24.07 -29.59
CA SER A 497 31.20 25.33 -29.48
C SER A 497 29.72 25.20 -29.89
N GLU A 498 29.42 24.36 -30.87
CA GLU A 498 28.04 24.09 -31.31
C GLU A 498 27.23 23.31 -30.26
N ALA A 499 27.89 22.39 -29.54
CA ALA A 499 27.29 21.60 -28.47
C ALA A 499 27.12 22.43 -27.17
N GLU A 500 28.04 23.36 -26.91
CA GLU A 500 27.93 24.35 -25.84
C GLU A 500 26.71 25.26 -26.05
N GLU A 501 26.55 25.84 -27.24
CA GLU A 501 25.43 26.73 -27.53
C GLU A 501 24.08 26.00 -27.39
N ARG A 502 24.01 24.75 -27.84
CA ARG A 502 22.84 23.89 -27.71
C ARG A 502 22.50 23.59 -26.24
N LEU A 503 23.51 23.25 -25.43
CA LEU A 503 23.35 23.04 -23.98
C LEU A 503 22.90 24.28 -23.22
N LEU A 504 23.50 25.43 -23.53
CA LEU A 504 23.14 26.69 -22.88
C LEU A 504 21.69 27.07 -23.20
N ARG A 505 21.24 26.88 -24.45
CA ARG A 505 19.82 27.07 -24.80
C ARG A 505 18.91 26.12 -24.04
N PHE A 506 19.24 24.83 -24.00
CA PHE A 506 18.45 23.80 -23.29
C PHE A 506 18.38 24.03 -21.78
N LEU A 507 19.48 24.44 -21.14
CA LEU A 507 19.55 24.65 -19.69
C LEU A 507 18.88 25.97 -19.27
N VAL A 508 19.02 27.04 -20.06
CA VAL A 508 18.48 28.37 -19.72
C VAL A 508 17.01 28.53 -20.13
N ALA A 509 16.53 27.80 -21.14
CA ALA A 509 15.14 27.86 -21.59
C ALA A 509 14.17 27.39 -20.49
N PRO A 510 13.14 28.21 -20.13
CA PRO A 510 12.22 27.88 -19.04
C PRO A 510 11.50 26.54 -19.29
N GLY A 511 11.72 25.58 -18.40
CA GLY A 511 11.00 24.30 -18.40
C GLY A 511 11.57 23.19 -19.30
N GLN A 512 12.68 23.42 -20.02
CA GLN A 512 13.29 22.39 -20.88
C GLN A 512 14.20 21.43 -20.09
N ALA A 513 15.14 21.95 -19.30
CA ALA A 513 15.93 21.11 -18.41
C ALA A 513 15.11 20.67 -17.18
N SER A 514 14.89 19.36 -17.04
CA SER A 514 14.16 18.78 -15.92
C SER A 514 14.88 19.01 -14.58
N GLU A 515 14.17 18.84 -13.47
CA GLU A 515 14.76 19.08 -12.14
C GLU A 515 15.87 18.06 -11.83
N GLU A 516 15.74 16.85 -12.38
CA GLU A 516 16.73 15.78 -12.35
C GLU A 516 18.00 16.16 -13.13
N VAL A 517 17.88 16.77 -14.32
CA VAL A 517 19.02 17.27 -15.10
C VAL A 517 19.75 18.38 -14.34
N LEU A 518 19.02 19.30 -13.70
CA LEU A 518 19.61 20.37 -12.90
C LEU A 518 20.26 19.82 -11.61
N LEU A 519 19.64 18.85 -10.93
CA LEU A 519 20.22 18.14 -9.78
C LEU A 519 21.54 17.46 -10.15
N MET A 520 21.64 16.93 -11.36
CA MET A 520 22.88 16.33 -11.88
C MET A 520 24.03 17.34 -12.01
N ALA A 521 23.76 18.63 -12.20
CA ALA A 521 24.81 19.63 -12.18
C ALA A 521 25.53 19.72 -10.83
N ARG A 522 24.81 19.45 -9.73
CA ARG A 522 25.40 19.35 -8.39
C ARG A 522 26.18 18.06 -8.23
N HIS A 523 25.60 16.96 -8.68
CA HIS A 523 26.20 15.63 -8.56
C HIS A 523 27.49 15.47 -9.39
N TYR A 524 27.62 16.18 -10.51
CA TYR A 524 28.77 16.14 -11.41
C TYR A 524 29.55 17.46 -11.46
N SER A 525 29.53 18.24 -10.37
CA SER A 525 30.21 19.56 -10.28
C SER A 525 31.75 19.48 -10.37
N ASP A 526 32.30 18.29 -10.11
CA ASP A 526 33.71 17.90 -10.24
C ASP A 526 34.06 17.34 -11.64
N ARG A 527 33.05 16.90 -12.41
CA ARG A 527 33.20 16.27 -13.74
C ARG A 527 32.29 16.93 -14.77
N ALA A 528 32.67 18.16 -15.10
CA ALA A 528 31.93 19.08 -15.97
C ALA A 528 31.59 18.51 -17.36
N SER A 529 32.50 17.80 -18.02
CA SER A 529 32.26 17.21 -19.36
C SER A 529 31.26 16.05 -19.34
N THR A 530 31.26 15.24 -18.27
CA THR A 530 30.27 14.18 -18.05
C THR A 530 28.88 14.77 -17.83
N PHE A 531 28.78 15.84 -17.04
CA PHE A 531 27.53 16.60 -16.92
C PHE A 531 27.05 17.09 -18.29
N CYS A 532 27.92 17.71 -19.08
CA CYS A 532 27.56 18.25 -20.39
C CYS A 532 27.09 17.15 -21.35
N ARG A 533 27.73 15.97 -21.37
CA ARG A 533 27.30 14.84 -22.21
C ARG A 533 25.91 14.31 -21.82
N ILE A 534 25.64 14.19 -20.52
CA ILE A 534 24.34 13.73 -20.02
C ILE A 534 23.25 14.78 -20.32
N ALA A 535 23.56 16.06 -20.11
CA ALA A 535 22.64 17.14 -20.42
C ALA A 535 22.43 17.33 -21.94
N LEU A 536 23.43 17.04 -22.78
CA LEU A 536 23.29 16.94 -24.25
C LEU A 536 22.40 15.80 -24.66
N PHE A 537 22.57 14.62 -24.06
CA PHE A 537 21.71 13.48 -24.34
C PHE A 537 20.26 13.75 -23.90
N ALA A 538 20.07 14.46 -22.78
CA ALA A 538 18.76 14.93 -22.35
C ALA A 538 18.17 15.99 -23.29
N ALA A 539 19.00 16.89 -23.83
CA ALA A 539 18.60 17.84 -24.87
C ALA A 539 18.22 17.12 -26.17
N GLU A 540 18.98 16.10 -26.58
CA GLU A 540 18.71 15.24 -27.73
C GLU A 540 17.44 14.40 -27.55
N ALA A 541 17.22 13.86 -26.35
CA ALA A 541 15.99 13.16 -25.99
C ALA A 541 14.78 14.11 -25.99
N PHE A 542 14.96 15.36 -25.54
CA PHE A 542 13.93 16.38 -25.59
C PHE A 542 13.62 16.82 -27.03
N GLU A 543 14.64 16.99 -27.87
CA GLU A 543 14.50 17.35 -29.28
C GLU A 543 13.93 16.19 -30.13
N SER A 544 14.29 14.93 -29.81
CA SER A 544 13.73 13.73 -30.47
C SER A 544 12.32 13.39 -29.98
N ALA A 545 11.97 13.70 -28.74
CA ALA A 545 10.57 13.76 -28.30
C ALA A 545 9.79 14.89 -29.01
N GLY A 546 10.51 15.92 -29.47
CA GLY A 546 10.01 16.96 -30.37
C GLY A 546 9.98 16.56 -31.86
N SER A 547 10.46 15.37 -32.25
CA SER A 547 10.51 14.89 -33.64
C SER A 547 9.48 13.80 -33.97
N VAL A 548 8.30 13.83 -33.34
CA VAL A 548 7.09 13.55 -34.11
C VAL A 548 7.09 14.58 -35.22
N ALA A 549 6.95 14.14 -36.48
CA ALA A 549 6.73 15.01 -37.62
C ALA A 549 5.92 16.23 -37.18
N ALA A 550 6.44 17.43 -37.47
CA ALA A 550 5.72 18.67 -37.26
C ALA A 550 4.24 18.40 -37.53
N PRO A 551 3.31 18.80 -36.66
CA PRO A 551 1.93 18.84 -37.09
C PRO A 551 1.95 19.67 -38.37
N GLN A 552 1.73 19.04 -39.53
CA GLN A 552 0.89 19.64 -40.54
C GLN A 552 -0.25 20.22 -39.72
N ALA A 553 -0.28 21.54 -39.56
CA ALA A 553 -1.09 22.28 -38.61
C ALA A 553 -2.37 21.51 -38.26
N LYS A 554 -2.28 20.59 -37.28
CA LYS A 554 -3.44 19.84 -36.83
C LYS A 554 -4.10 20.86 -35.94
N ALA A 555 -5.22 21.35 -36.44
CA ALA A 555 -6.03 22.38 -35.82
C ALA A 555 -5.95 22.25 -34.29
N LYS A 556 -5.55 23.34 -33.63
CA LYS A 556 -5.55 23.52 -32.17
C LYS A 556 -6.70 22.68 -31.59
N ALA A 557 -6.40 21.65 -30.80
CA ALA A 557 -7.43 20.86 -30.14
C ALA A 557 -8.38 21.83 -29.44
N ALA A 558 -9.68 21.69 -29.71
CA ALA A 558 -10.66 22.61 -29.18
C ALA A 558 -10.56 22.65 -27.63
N PRO A 559 -10.61 23.83 -26.99
CA PRO A 559 -10.75 23.91 -25.54
C PRO A 559 -11.95 23.09 -25.07
N ALA A 560 -11.80 22.37 -23.97
CA ALA A 560 -12.91 21.63 -23.37
C ALA A 560 -14.04 22.59 -22.96
N ASP A 561 -15.26 22.10 -22.86
CA ASP A 561 -16.39 22.92 -22.39
C ASP A 561 -16.17 23.36 -20.94
N LEU A 562 -15.60 22.48 -20.11
CA LEU A 562 -15.28 22.75 -18.70
C LEU A 562 -13.91 22.18 -18.31
N VAL A 563 -13.11 22.99 -17.61
CA VAL A 563 -11.98 22.51 -16.82
C VAL A 563 -12.31 22.62 -15.34
N ILE A 564 -12.02 21.56 -14.58
CA ILE A 564 -12.30 21.46 -13.15
C ILE A 564 -10.99 21.34 -12.39
N VAL A 565 -10.77 22.20 -11.40
CA VAL A 565 -9.67 22.03 -10.43
C VAL A 565 -10.21 21.47 -9.11
N GLY A 566 -9.80 20.25 -8.78
CA GLY A 566 -10.24 19.49 -7.61
C GLY A 566 -11.18 18.34 -7.96
N GLY A 567 -10.75 17.13 -7.58
CA GLY A 567 -11.46 15.86 -7.76
C GLY A 567 -12.29 15.43 -6.54
N GLY A 568 -12.76 16.38 -5.74
CA GLY A 568 -13.73 16.12 -4.66
C GLY A 568 -15.15 15.88 -5.20
N LEU A 569 -16.13 15.66 -4.30
CA LEU A 569 -17.50 15.36 -4.73
C LEU A 569 -18.14 16.49 -5.56
N ALA A 570 -17.78 17.76 -5.31
CA ALA A 570 -18.26 18.89 -6.10
C ALA A 570 -17.79 18.82 -7.56
N GLY A 571 -16.49 18.62 -7.78
CA GLY A 571 -15.90 18.48 -9.11
C GLY A 571 -16.43 17.25 -9.84
N MET A 572 -16.54 16.11 -9.15
CA MET A 572 -17.12 14.89 -9.74
C MET A 572 -18.60 15.04 -10.10
N SER A 573 -19.38 15.73 -9.27
CA SER A 573 -20.81 15.99 -9.56
C SER A 573 -20.97 16.89 -10.80
N ALA A 574 -20.14 17.93 -10.92
CA ALA A 574 -20.14 18.81 -12.09
C ALA A 574 -19.70 18.07 -13.36
N ALA A 575 -18.64 17.25 -13.27
CA ALA A 575 -18.14 16.45 -14.39
C ALA A 575 -19.22 15.49 -14.90
N MET A 576 -19.80 14.66 -14.03
CA MET A 576 -20.83 13.70 -14.41
C MET A 576 -22.06 14.40 -15.02
N ALA A 577 -22.52 15.50 -14.42
CA ALA A 577 -23.68 16.22 -14.93
C ALA A 577 -23.45 16.86 -16.31
N LEU A 578 -22.24 17.36 -16.60
CA LEU A 578 -21.91 17.89 -17.93
C LEU A 578 -21.73 16.78 -18.96
N LEU A 579 -21.07 15.68 -18.57
CA LEU A 579 -20.85 14.52 -19.44
C LEU A 579 -22.17 13.83 -19.81
N ASP A 580 -23.15 13.79 -18.90
CA ASP A 580 -24.51 13.28 -19.17
C ASP A 580 -25.23 14.07 -20.27
N ARG A 581 -24.82 15.30 -20.53
CA ARG A 581 -25.33 16.17 -21.60
C ARG A 581 -24.47 16.11 -22.87
N GLY A 582 -23.41 15.30 -22.88
CA GLY A 582 -22.47 15.17 -24.00
C GLY A 582 -21.35 16.21 -24.03
N GLY A 583 -21.20 17.05 -23.00
CA GLY A 583 -20.13 18.05 -22.94
C GLY A 583 -18.74 17.45 -22.70
N SER A 584 -17.71 18.27 -22.86
CA SER A 584 -16.30 17.89 -22.65
C SER A 584 -15.70 18.46 -21.37
N VAL A 585 -15.01 17.60 -20.61
CA VAL A 585 -14.47 17.91 -19.29
C VAL A 585 -13.01 17.50 -19.18
N VAL A 586 -12.17 18.41 -18.70
CA VAL A 586 -10.84 18.05 -18.16
C VAL A 586 -10.86 18.28 -16.65
N MET A 587 -10.55 17.26 -15.87
CA MET A 587 -10.45 17.35 -14.42
C MET A 587 -9.00 17.22 -13.96
N VAL A 588 -8.57 18.18 -13.14
CA VAL A 588 -7.21 18.27 -12.61
C VAL A 588 -7.28 18.09 -11.09
N GLU A 589 -6.57 17.09 -10.57
CA GLU A 589 -6.50 16.78 -9.15
C GLU A 589 -5.03 16.67 -8.71
N LYS A 590 -4.67 17.43 -7.66
CA LYS A 590 -3.30 17.47 -7.13
C LYS A 590 -2.95 16.18 -6.39
N GLN A 591 -3.94 15.57 -5.75
CA GLN A 591 -4.14 14.18 -5.33
C GLN A 591 -3.59 13.07 -6.25
N PRO A 592 -3.06 11.91 -5.82
CA PRO A 592 -2.98 10.76 -6.72
C PRO A 592 -4.28 9.96 -6.79
N TYR A 593 -5.31 10.42 -6.08
CA TYR A 593 -6.62 9.80 -6.01
C TYR A 593 -7.70 10.89 -5.91
N LEU A 594 -8.91 10.55 -6.33
CA LEU A 594 -10.09 11.41 -6.20
C LEU A 594 -10.68 11.35 -4.77
N GLY A 595 -11.52 12.32 -4.44
CA GLY A 595 -12.39 12.29 -3.26
C GLY A 595 -12.12 13.38 -2.23
N GLY A 596 -10.87 13.85 -2.07
CA GLY A 596 -10.52 14.91 -1.12
C GLY A 596 -11.07 14.69 0.30
N ASN A 597 -11.55 15.75 0.97
CA ASN A 597 -12.23 15.59 2.27
C ASN A 597 -13.64 14.99 2.12
N SER A 598 -14.26 15.05 0.94
CA SER A 598 -15.56 14.40 0.70
C SER A 598 -15.48 12.89 0.97
N GLY A 599 -14.36 12.24 0.61
CA GLY A 599 -14.11 10.82 0.87
C GLY A 599 -14.01 10.45 2.35
N LYS A 600 -13.77 11.43 3.23
CA LYS A 600 -13.69 11.23 4.69
C LYS A 600 -15.04 11.45 5.40
N ALA A 601 -16.07 11.91 4.70
CA ALA A 601 -17.36 12.22 5.29
C ALA A 601 -18.04 10.95 5.84
N SER A 602 -18.41 10.99 7.12
CA SER A 602 -18.83 9.78 7.85
C SER A 602 -20.31 9.72 8.19
N SER A 603 -20.97 10.87 8.42
CA SER A 603 -22.28 10.91 9.08
C SER A 603 -23.47 10.78 8.11
N GLY A 604 -23.35 11.32 6.90
CA GLY A 604 -24.38 11.25 5.87
C GLY A 604 -24.41 12.49 4.96
N ILE A 605 -25.34 12.48 4.01
CA ILE A 605 -25.68 13.58 3.10
C ILE A 605 -27.12 14.02 3.35
N ASN A 606 -27.37 15.32 3.50
CA ASN A 606 -28.74 15.80 3.72
C ASN A 606 -29.56 15.78 2.42
N ALA A 607 -30.86 15.55 2.53
CA ALA A 607 -31.81 15.77 1.44
C ALA A 607 -33.21 16.06 1.99
N ALA A 608 -33.96 16.94 1.34
CA ALA A 608 -35.41 17.10 1.57
C ALA A 608 -36.21 15.95 0.92
N LEU A 609 -35.81 14.71 1.19
CA LEU A 609 -36.53 13.49 0.82
C LEU A 609 -37.33 13.04 2.04
N GLU A 610 -38.63 12.80 1.90
CA GLU A 610 -39.54 12.48 3.03
C GLU A 610 -39.57 13.54 4.16
N THR A 611 -39.04 14.73 3.87
CA THR A 611 -39.09 15.93 4.72
C THR A 611 -39.37 17.13 3.81
N THR A 612 -39.61 18.31 4.37
CA THR A 612 -39.96 19.50 3.57
C THR A 612 -38.73 20.36 3.27
N VAL A 613 -38.75 21.02 2.11
CA VAL A 613 -37.74 22.02 1.74
C VAL A 613 -37.68 23.12 2.79
N GLU A 614 -38.84 23.57 3.25
CA GLU A 614 -39.00 24.61 4.27
C GLU A 614 -38.28 24.23 5.56
N SER A 615 -38.39 22.99 6.02
CA SER A 615 -37.69 22.53 7.23
C SER A 615 -36.16 22.53 7.07
N LEU A 616 -35.66 22.22 5.87
CA LEU A 616 -34.23 22.25 5.58
C LEU A 616 -33.72 23.69 5.44
N VAL A 617 -34.52 24.60 4.86
CA VAL A 617 -34.23 26.04 4.79
C VAL A 617 -34.17 26.62 6.20
N GLU A 618 -35.15 26.32 7.05
CA GLU A 618 -35.23 26.82 8.42
C GLU A 618 -34.01 26.39 9.24
N ASP A 619 -33.69 25.09 9.25
CA ASP A 619 -32.56 24.58 10.02
C ASP A 619 -31.22 25.10 9.48
N THR A 620 -31.07 25.19 8.16
CA THR A 620 -29.85 25.73 7.54
C THR A 620 -29.71 27.22 7.85
N THR A 621 -30.80 27.99 7.78
CA THR A 621 -30.84 29.42 8.12
C THR A 621 -30.48 29.64 9.58
N LYS A 622 -31.07 28.85 10.49
CA LYS A 622 -30.75 28.90 11.91
C LYS A 622 -29.29 28.56 12.19
N SER A 623 -28.72 27.59 11.46
CA SER A 623 -27.29 27.27 11.53
C SER A 623 -26.41 28.41 11.00
N ALA A 624 -26.81 29.03 9.88
CA ALA A 624 -26.05 30.08 9.21
C ALA A 624 -25.98 31.40 9.99
N GLY A 625 -26.85 31.60 10.98
CA GLY A 625 -26.74 32.71 11.92
C GLY A 625 -26.90 34.08 11.27
N ALA A 626 -26.03 35.03 11.64
CA ALA A 626 -26.09 36.41 11.20
C ALA A 626 -25.67 36.59 9.73
N LEU A 627 -24.89 35.65 9.19
CA LEU A 627 -24.37 35.69 7.82
C LEU A 627 -25.23 34.88 6.83
N VAL A 628 -26.53 34.77 7.10
CA VAL A 628 -27.48 34.07 6.25
C VAL A 628 -27.57 34.70 4.85
N ARG A 629 -27.52 33.85 3.81
CA ARG A 629 -27.84 34.21 2.42
C ARG A 629 -29.01 33.37 1.92
N PRO A 630 -30.27 33.86 2.06
CA PRO A 630 -31.46 33.07 1.81
C PRO A 630 -31.56 32.49 0.40
N ASP A 631 -31.05 33.19 -0.60
CA ASP A 631 -31.04 32.78 -1.99
C ASP A 631 -30.18 31.51 -2.23
N LEU A 632 -28.97 31.47 -1.65
CA LEU A 632 -28.11 30.29 -1.73
C LEU A 632 -28.67 29.10 -0.94
N ILE A 633 -29.22 29.36 0.25
CA ILE A 633 -29.86 28.32 1.08
C ILE A 633 -31.11 27.77 0.40
N GLN A 634 -31.91 28.63 -0.23
CA GLN A 634 -33.10 28.22 -0.97
C GLN A 634 -32.73 27.28 -2.12
N VAL A 635 -31.67 27.60 -2.89
CA VAL A 635 -31.16 26.70 -3.94
C VAL A 635 -30.71 25.37 -3.35
N LEU A 636 -29.89 25.40 -2.30
CA LEU A 636 -29.38 24.20 -1.63
C LEU A 636 -30.51 23.26 -1.21
N ALA A 637 -31.56 23.81 -0.60
CA ALA A 637 -32.67 23.04 -0.05
C ALA A 637 -33.63 22.56 -1.15
N THR A 638 -34.02 23.44 -2.08
CA THR A 638 -34.99 23.15 -3.15
C THR A 638 -34.51 22.03 -4.06
N GLU A 639 -33.22 22.03 -4.42
CA GLU A 639 -32.66 21.03 -5.33
C GLU A 639 -32.13 19.78 -4.62
N SER A 640 -32.18 19.75 -3.29
CA SER A 640 -31.54 18.69 -2.51
C SER A 640 -32.08 17.29 -2.83
N ALA A 641 -33.39 17.14 -2.94
CA ALA A 641 -34.03 15.86 -3.19
C ALA A 641 -33.64 15.27 -4.55
N GLU A 642 -33.75 16.09 -5.61
CA GLU A 642 -33.44 15.69 -6.97
C GLU A 642 -31.93 15.43 -7.14
N ALA A 643 -31.07 16.30 -6.61
CA ALA A 643 -29.63 16.17 -6.75
C ALA A 643 -29.10 14.90 -6.04
N VAL A 644 -29.64 14.57 -4.85
CA VAL A 644 -29.24 13.38 -4.12
C VAL A 644 -29.83 12.11 -4.74
N ALA A 645 -31.06 12.15 -5.26
CA ALA A 645 -31.62 11.04 -6.03
C ALA A 645 -30.82 10.76 -7.31
N TRP A 646 -30.45 11.81 -8.05
CA TRP A 646 -29.58 11.72 -9.21
C TRP A 646 -28.22 11.09 -8.85
N LEU A 647 -27.58 11.57 -7.78
CA LEU A 647 -26.28 11.03 -7.36
C LEU A 647 -26.37 9.54 -6.98
N ARG A 648 -27.41 9.17 -6.21
CA ARG A 648 -27.70 7.77 -5.87
C ARG A 648 -27.89 6.93 -7.14
N ASP A 649 -28.68 7.40 -8.09
CA ASP A 649 -29.01 6.63 -9.29
C ASP A 649 -27.81 6.50 -10.23
N ARG A 650 -26.91 7.49 -10.26
CA ARG A 650 -25.65 7.44 -11.02
C ARG A 650 -24.61 6.54 -10.39
N THR A 651 -24.44 6.62 -9.07
CA THR A 651 -23.39 5.90 -8.34
C THR A 651 -23.82 4.52 -7.86
N LYS A 652 -25.14 4.25 -7.82
CA LYS A 652 -25.76 3.05 -7.23
C LYS A 652 -25.43 2.84 -5.75
N VAL A 653 -24.99 3.89 -5.06
CA VAL A 653 -24.68 3.83 -3.63
C VAL A 653 -25.96 3.75 -2.80
N ASP A 654 -25.95 2.88 -1.79
CA ASP A 654 -27.01 2.77 -0.80
C ASP A 654 -27.12 4.05 0.05
N LEU A 655 -28.30 4.68 0.04
CA LEU A 655 -28.65 5.84 0.88
C LEU A 655 -29.98 5.59 1.63
N SER A 656 -30.24 4.33 2.00
CA SER A 656 -31.50 3.88 2.61
C SER A 656 -31.68 4.29 4.07
N MET A 657 -30.60 4.50 4.82
CA MET A 657 -30.69 4.84 6.24
C MET A 657 -30.80 6.35 6.44
N ARG A 658 -31.60 6.76 7.43
CA ARG A 658 -31.80 8.16 7.81
C ARG A 658 -31.35 8.40 9.24
N SER A 659 -30.79 9.56 9.51
CA SER A 659 -30.41 9.98 10.87
C SER A 659 -30.72 11.45 11.08
N GLN A 660 -30.96 11.84 12.33
CA GLN A 660 -31.10 13.22 12.76
C GLN A 660 -29.80 13.60 13.48
N LEU A 661 -29.15 14.66 13.01
CA LEU A 661 -27.87 15.14 13.54
C LEU A 661 -28.07 16.48 14.28
N GLY A 662 -26.98 17.09 14.73
CA GLY A 662 -27.03 18.31 15.54
C GLY A 662 -27.59 19.51 14.78
N GLY A 663 -28.56 20.20 15.38
CA GLY A 663 -29.25 21.35 14.79
C GLY A 663 -30.39 21.00 13.81
N HIS A 664 -30.70 19.71 13.62
CA HIS A 664 -31.80 19.28 12.74
C HIS A 664 -33.13 19.16 13.51
N THR A 665 -34.21 19.58 12.87
CA THR A 665 -35.60 19.34 13.28
C THR A 665 -36.17 18.01 12.77
N ALA A 666 -35.54 17.36 11.79
CA ALA A 666 -36.00 16.10 11.21
C ALA A 666 -34.86 15.13 10.80
N LYS A 667 -35.17 13.83 10.71
CA LYS A 667 -34.29 12.76 10.19
C LYS A 667 -34.09 12.89 8.67
N ARG A 668 -33.10 13.68 8.24
CA ARG A 668 -32.85 13.96 6.80
C ARG A 668 -31.45 13.62 6.29
N THR A 669 -30.57 13.16 7.18
CA THR A 669 -29.20 12.82 6.82
C THR A 669 -29.15 11.37 6.35
N LEU A 670 -29.03 11.18 5.03
CA LEU A 670 -29.00 9.89 4.36
C LEU A 670 -27.62 9.26 4.44
N ARG A 671 -27.57 7.94 4.65
CA ARG A 671 -26.33 7.17 4.68
C ARG A 671 -26.53 5.72 4.25
N PRO A 672 -25.45 5.02 3.87
CA PRO A 672 -25.50 3.58 3.66
C PRO A 672 -25.83 2.84 4.96
N SER A 673 -26.44 1.68 4.82
CA SER A 673 -26.69 0.73 5.90
C SER A 673 -25.41 0.18 6.53
N ASN A 674 -24.36 -0.04 5.72
CA ASN A 674 -23.12 -0.70 6.17
C ASN A 674 -21.82 -0.08 5.61
N ALA A 675 -21.76 1.24 5.44
CA ALA A 675 -20.56 1.92 4.96
C ALA A 675 -20.52 3.40 5.35
N PHE A 676 -19.37 4.05 5.09
CA PHE A 676 -19.22 5.49 5.28
C PHE A 676 -19.61 6.22 3.99
N VAL A 677 -20.62 7.08 4.08
CA VAL A 677 -21.24 7.75 2.92
C VAL A 677 -20.22 8.42 2.00
N GLY A 678 -19.19 9.07 2.54
CA GLY A 678 -18.23 9.85 1.77
C GLY A 678 -17.34 8.97 0.93
N ALA A 679 -16.77 7.93 1.54
CA ALA A 679 -15.91 6.97 0.86
C ALA A 679 -16.68 6.26 -0.27
N GLU A 680 -17.90 5.79 0.00
CA GLU A 680 -18.73 5.11 -1.00
C GLU A 680 -19.10 6.03 -2.16
N LEU A 681 -19.63 7.23 -1.89
CA LEU A 681 -20.06 8.16 -2.93
C LEU A 681 -18.89 8.61 -3.81
N THR A 682 -17.74 8.94 -3.20
CA THR A 682 -16.57 9.41 -3.96
C THR A 682 -15.91 8.30 -4.75
N PHE A 683 -15.79 7.10 -4.18
CA PHE A 683 -15.28 5.92 -4.88
C PHE A 683 -16.17 5.56 -6.08
N ALA A 684 -17.48 5.44 -5.87
CA ALA A 684 -18.43 5.10 -6.92
C ALA A 684 -18.51 6.18 -8.01
N ALA A 685 -18.51 7.47 -7.65
CA ALA A 685 -18.44 8.57 -8.63
C ALA A 685 -17.13 8.54 -9.42
N GLY A 686 -16.00 8.26 -8.76
CA GLY A 686 -14.71 8.06 -9.41
C GLY A 686 -14.73 6.90 -10.41
N GLN A 687 -15.33 5.76 -10.05
CA GLN A 687 -15.49 4.63 -10.96
C GLN A 687 -16.34 4.95 -12.19
N VAL A 688 -17.43 5.72 -12.02
CA VAL A 688 -18.25 6.19 -13.14
C VAL A 688 -17.40 7.03 -14.10
N LEU A 689 -16.62 7.97 -13.58
CA LEU A 689 -15.76 8.83 -14.38
C LEU A 689 -14.59 8.09 -15.04
N SER A 690 -13.94 7.14 -14.35
CA SER A 690 -12.87 6.32 -14.92
C SER A 690 -13.37 5.47 -16.09
N LYS A 691 -14.55 4.83 -15.95
CA LYS A 691 -15.18 4.08 -17.05
C LYS A 691 -15.47 4.96 -18.26
N LEU A 692 -15.93 6.20 -18.03
CA LEU A 692 -16.13 7.16 -19.10
C LEU A 692 -14.79 7.52 -19.78
N ALA A 693 -13.72 7.75 -19.02
CA ALA A 693 -12.40 8.05 -19.59
C ALA A 693 -11.89 6.90 -20.49
N GLU A 694 -12.04 5.65 -20.06
CA GLU A 694 -11.60 4.46 -20.81
C GLU A 694 -12.37 4.23 -22.12
N GLN A 695 -13.65 4.62 -22.16
CA GLN A 695 -14.50 4.47 -23.35
C GLN A 695 -14.22 5.50 -24.46
N GLY A 696 -13.15 6.30 -24.34
CA GLY A 696 -12.85 7.37 -25.28
C GLY A 696 -13.85 8.53 -25.24
N SER A 697 -14.51 8.73 -24.10
CA SER A 697 -15.49 9.80 -23.93
C SER A 697 -14.82 11.19 -23.90
N ASN A 698 -15.65 12.23 -23.90
CA ASN A 698 -15.23 13.63 -23.76
C ASN A 698 -14.66 13.98 -22.36
N PHE A 699 -14.10 13.03 -21.61
CA PHE A 699 -13.57 13.21 -20.27
C PHE A 699 -12.07 12.89 -20.18
N GLN A 700 -11.28 13.82 -19.64
CA GLN A 700 -9.87 13.63 -19.32
C GLN A 700 -9.63 13.85 -17.82
N LEU A 701 -8.94 12.90 -17.18
CA LEU A 701 -8.55 12.98 -15.77
C LEU A 701 -7.03 13.13 -15.63
N MET A 702 -6.59 14.15 -14.91
CA MET A 702 -5.19 14.42 -14.61
C MET A 702 -4.96 14.36 -13.10
N LEU A 703 -4.39 13.25 -12.62
CA LEU A 703 -3.98 13.05 -11.23
C LEU A 703 -2.54 13.55 -11.02
N LYS A 704 -2.14 13.73 -9.75
CA LYS A 704 -0.81 14.26 -9.35
C LYS A 704 -0.47 15.58 -10.05
N SER A 705 -1.49 16.40 -10.25
CA SER A 705 -1.45 17.56 -11.13
C SER A 705 -1.84 18.80 -10.34
N LYS A 706 -0.85 19.59 -9.89
CA LYS A 706 -1.09 20.78 -9.07
C LYS A 706 -1.32 21.98 -9.97
N TRP A 707 -2.48 22.63 -9.86
CA TRP A 707 -2.73 23.91 -10.53
C TRP A 707 -1.97 25.03 -9.79
N THR A 708 -1.30 25.90 -10.55
CA THR A 708 -0.38 26.92 -10.02
C THR A 708 -0.66 28.32 -10.54
N GLY A 709 -1.42 28.43 -11.62
CA GLY A 709 -1.80 29.70 -12.22
C GLY A 709 -3.13 29.55 -12.96
N LEU A 710 -3.92 30.61 -12.93
CA LEU A 710 -5.21 30.71 -13.59
C LEU A 710 -5.21 32.03 -14.37
N ARG A 711 -5.63 32.00 -15.63
CA ARG A 711 -5.80 33.22 -16.43
C ARG A 711 -6.91 33.07 -17.45
N ARG A 712 -7.48 34.21 -17.84
CA ARG A 712 -8.45 34.29 -18.92
C ARG A 712 -7.78 34.93 -20.13
N LEU A 713 -7.79 34.23 -21.26
CA LEU A 713 -7.21 34.70 -22.51
C LEU A 713 -8.14 35.72 -23.18
N ASP A 714 -7.60 36.53 -24.09
CA ASP A 714 -8.36 37.51 -24.89
C ASP A 714 -9.48 36.85 -25.73
N SER A 715 -9.31 35.57 -26.06
CA SER A 715 -10.32 34.73 -26.72
C SER A 715 -11.53 34.40 -25.83
N GLY A 716 -11.49 34.75 -24.54
CA GLY A 716 -12.50 34.43 -23.54
C GLY A 716 -12.35 33.05 -22.89
N VAL A 717 -11.38 32.24 -23.34
CA VAL A 717 -11.05 30.89 -22.82
C VAL A 717 -10.23 30.99 -21.53
N TRP A 718 -10.50 30.10 -20.59
CA TRP A 718 -9.70 29.92 -19.38
C TRP A 718 -8.52 28.99 -19.66
N GLU A 719 -7.36 29.38 -19.17
CA GLU A 719 -6.14 28.58 -19.22
C GLU A 719 -5.60 28.40 -17.80
N ILE A 720 -5.27 27.15 -17.48
CA ILE A 720 -4.76 26.74 -16.17
C ILE A 720 -3.35 26.19 -16.35
N ASP A 721 -2.42 26.75 -15.58
CA ASP A 721 -1.05 26.24 -15.46
C ASP A 721 -1.08 25.02 -14.50
N VAL A 722 -0.88 23.83 -15.05
CA VAL A 722 -0.89 22.57 -14.29
C VAL A 722 0.54 22.02 -14.20
N GLN A 723 1.05 21.89 -12.99
CA GLN A 723 2.32 21.24 -12.73
C GLN A 723 2.12 19.72 -12.61
N GLN A 724 2.67 18.97 -13.57
CA GLN A 724 2.60 17.51 -13.66
C GLN A 724 3.96 16.96 -14.10
N ASN A 725 4.50 15.95 -13.40
CA ASN A 725 5.79 15.31 -13.72
C ASN A 725 6.97 16.31 -13.91
N GLY A 726 6.99 17.40 -13.14
CA GLY A 726 8.03 18.43 -13.22
C GLY A 726 7.89 19.43 -14.38
N ALA A 727 6.88 19.28 -15.24
CA ALA A 727 6.55 20.19 -16.33
C ALA A 727 5.29 21.02 -16.01
N THR A 728 5.19 22.21 -16.60
CA THR A 728 3.95 23.01 -16.58
C THR A 728 3.20 22.79 -17.89
N ILE A 729 2.00 22.25 -17.80
CA ILE A 729 1.11 21.97 -18.91
C ILE A 729 -0.01 23.01 -18.88
N GLN A 730 -0.36 23.54 -20.05
CA GLN A 730 -1.51 24.44 -20.18
C GLN A 730 -2.76 23.63 -20.50
N VAL A 731 -3.74 23.72 -19.61
CA VAL A 731 -5.06 23.11 -19.81
C VAL A 731 -6.06 24.21 -20.11
N GLN A 732 -6.73 24.12 -21.26
CA GLN A 732 -7.67 25.14 -21.73
C GLN A 732 -9.12 24.66 -21.66
N GLY A 733 -9.98 25.51 -21.12
CA GLY A 733 -11.42 25.30 -21.02
C GLY A 733 -12.19 26.57 -21.35
N ARG A 734 -13.34 26.44 -21.99
CA ARG A 734 -14.25 27.60 -22.19
C ARG A 734 -14.73 28.14 -20.85
N GLN A 735 -14.90 27.25 -19.89
CA GLN A 735 -15.37 27.52 -18.53
C GLN A 735 -14.40 26.87 -17.54
N LEU A 736 -14.28 27.46 -16.34
CA LEU A 736 -13.45 26.95 -15.25
C LEU A 736 -14.29 26.80 -13.98
N LEU A 737 -14.20 25.63 -13.36
CA LEU A 737 -14.76 25.35 -12.04
C LEU A 737 -13.65 25.14 -11.00
N ILE A 738 -13.65 25.97 -9.95
CA ILE A 738 -12.84 25.78 -8.76
C ILE A 738 -13.60 24.94 -7.73
N ALA A 739 -13.19 23.68 -7.59
CA ALA A 739 -13.74 22.69 -6.66
C ALA A 739 -12.64 22.13 -5.74
N SER A 740 -11.69 22.98 -5.35
CA SER A 740 -10.43 22.62 -4.67
C SER A 740 -10.58 22.23 -3.19
N GLY A 741 -11.77 22.39 -2.61
CA GLY A 741 -11.97 22.36 -1.17
C GLY A 741 -11.49 23.63 -0.45
N GLY A 742 -11.53 23.59 0.88
CA GLY A 742 -11.25 24.74 1.75
C GLY A 742 -9.78 24.94 2.14
N PHE A 743 -9.57 25.67 3.24
CA PHE A 743 -8.25 26.07 3.74
C PHE A 743 -7.98 25.70 5.21
N GLY A 744 -8.78 24.83 5.82
CA GLY A 744 -8.67 24.52 7.25
C GLY A 744 -7.45 23.67 7.68
N HIS A 745 -6.55 23.28 6.77
CA HIS A 745 -5.24 22.68 7.10
C HIS A 745 -4.07 23.62 6.76
N ASP A 746 -4.35 24.84 6.29
CA ASP A 746 -3.35 25.81 5.84
C ASP A 746 -2.61 26.47 7.02
N ALA A 747 -1.89 25.71 7.84
CA ALA A 747 -1.31 26.20 9.12
C ALA A 747 0.21 26.49 9.07
N LYS A 748 0.86 26.38 7.90
CA LYS A 748 2.33 26.42 7.79
C LYS A 748 2.88 27.36 6.70
N GLU A 749 2.02 28.09 5.99
CA GLU A 749 2.44 28.95 4.87
C GLU A 749 2.53 30.43 5.27
N LEU A 750 3.43 31.17 4.62
CA LEU A 750 3.61 32.61 4.81
C LEU A 750 2.32 33.40 4.48
N GLU A 751 1.49 32.86 3.58
CA GLU A 751 0.17 33.41 3.19
C GLU A 751 -0.99 32.54 3.69
N SER A 752 -0.80 31.87 4.84
CA SER A 752 -1.83 31.04 5.46
C SER A 752 -3.17 31.79 5.56
N LEU A 753 -4.20 31.31 4.86
CA LEU A 753 -5.54 31.86 4.99
C LEU A 753 -6.10 31.58 6.40
N LEU A 754 -5.84 30.39 6.93
CA LEU A 754 -6.30 30.01 8.26
C LEU A 754 -5.73 30.94 9.35
N LEU A 755 -4.41 31.12 9.40
CA LEU A 755 -3.77 31.95 10.42
C LEU A 755 -4.02 33.44 10.20
N LYS A 756 -4.25 33.88 8.96
CA LYS A 756 -4.64 35.26 8.66
C LYS A 756 -6.01 35.61 9.24
N TYR A 757 -7.00 34.73 9.08
CA TYR A 757 -8.38 35.03 9.47
C TYR A 757 -8.78 34.48 10.85
N ARG A 758 -8.11 33.41 11.32
CA ARG A 758 -8.37 32.72 12.59
C ARG A 758 -7.08 32.28 13.28
N PRO A 759 -6.21 33.23 13.68
CA PRO A 759 -4.98 32.92 14.41
C PRO A 759 -5.26 32.26 15.77
N ASP A 760 -6.43 32.48 16.35
CA ASP A 760 -6.92 31.83 17.57
C ASP A 760 -7.08 30.31 17.43
N LEU A 761 -7.14 29.78 16.19
CA LEU A 761 -7.25 28.35 15.94
C LEU A 761 -5.89 27.64 15.76
N ALA A 762 -4.77 28.33 15.91
CA ALA A 762 -3.44 27.77 15.66
C ALA A 762 -3.11 26.54 16.52
N ASP A 763 -3.69 26.44 17.72
CA ASP A 763 -3.48 25.35 18.68
C ASP A 763 -4.59 24.27 18.63
N PHE A 764 -5.52 24.35 17.67
CA PHE A 764 -6.56 23.35 17.51
C PHE A 764 -6.09 22.24 16.57
N PRO A 765 -6.31 20.96 16.94
CA PRO A 765 -6.12 19.86 16.02
C PRO A 765 -7.13 19.90 14.86
N THR A 766 -6.90 19.13 13.81
CA THR A 766 -7.74 19.12 12.61
C THR A 766 -8.14 17.72 12.17
N THR A 767 -9.27 17.61 11.47
CA THR A 767 -9.73 16.38 10.81
C THR A 767 -9.46 16.39 9.30
N LEU A 768 -9.02 17.53 8.79
CA LEU A 768 -8.81 17.78 7.36
C LEU A 768 -7.51 17.15 6.89
N GLY A 769 -7.50 16.69 5.64
CA GLY A 769 -6.27 16.19 5.04
C GLY A 769 -5.26 17.31 4.73
N PRO A 770 -3.95 16.98 4.66
CA PRO A 770 -2.88 17.96 4.43
C PRO A 770 -3.01 18.71 3.11
N GLN A 771 -3.81 18.21 2.17
CA GLN A 771 -4.12 18.85 0.91
C GLN A 771 -5.07 20.07 1.03
N THR A 772 -5.66 20.34 2.20
CA THR A 772 -6.71 21.36 2.39
C THR A 772 -6.10 22.75 2.67
N THR A 773 -5.37 23.26 1.68
CA THR A 773 -4.47 24.43 1.80
C THR A 773 -5.02 25.71 1.17
N GLY A 774 -6.25 25.69 0.64
CA GLY A 774 -6.87 26.87 0.03
C GLY A 774 -6.31 27.31 -1.32
N ASP A 775 -5.54 26.47 -2.02
CA ASP A 775 -4.84 26.85 -3.27
C ASP A 775 -5.77 27.49 -4.31
N GLY A 776 -6.96 26.92 -4.54
CA GLY A 776 -7.94 27.48 -5.48
C GLY A 776 -8.54 28.80 -5.00
N VAL A 777 -8.74 28.96 -3.69
CA VAL A 777 -9.24 30.22 -3.09
C VAL A 777 -8.19 31.33 -3.21
N LYS A 778 -6.91 31.02 -2.99
CA LYS A 778 -5.77 31.94 -3.17
C LYS A 778 -5.69 32.42 -4.62
N LEU A 779 -5.74 31.50 -5.58
CA LEU A 779 -5.67 31.87 -7.01
C LEU A 779 -6.90 32.66 -7.48
N ALA A 780 -8.09 32.35 -6.99
CA ALA A 780 -9.29 33.14 -7.29
C ALA A 780 -9.18 34.57 -6.74
N ARG A 781 -8.71 34.72 -5.49
CA ARG A 781 -8.43 36.03 -4.88
C ARG A 781 -7.46 36.84 -5.72
N ASP A 782 -6.38 36.22 -6.18
CA ASP A 782 -5.34 36.91 -6.97
C ASP A 782 -5.86 37.36 -8.35
N LEU A 783 -6.91 36.71 -8.86
CA LEU A 783 -7.66 37.13 -10.05
C LEU A 783 -8.70 38.25 -9.80
N GLY A 784 -8.87 38.69 -8.55
CA GLY A 784 -9.85 39.70 -8.17
C GLY A 784 -11.22 39.15 -7.76
N ALA A 785 -11.37 37.84 -7.56
CA ALA A 785 -12.59 37.28 -6.99
C ALA A 785 -12.81 37.79 -5.56
N ALA A 786 -14.05 38.12 -5.23
CA ALA A 786 -14.43 38.41 -3.87
C ALA A 786 -14.34 37.15 -3.00
N LEU A 787 -13.87 37.34 -1.77
CA LEU A 787 -13.93 36.33 -0.73
C LEU A 787 -14.95 36.76 0.31
N VAL A 788 -15.72 35.81 0.85
CA VAL A 788 -16.73 36.06 1.89
C VAL A 788 -16.50 35.14 3.07
N ASP A 789 -16.91 35.60 4.26
CA ASP A 789 -16.99 34.83 5.50
C ASP A 789 -15.68 34.12 5.88
N MET A 790 -14.52 34.66 5.49
CA MET A 790 -13.21 33.99 5.64
C MET A 790 -12.80 33.70 7.08
N ASP A 791 -13.35 34.42 8.06
CA ASP A 791 -13.19 34.18 9.50
C ASP A 791 -14.09 33.03 10.03
N ARG A 792 -15.05 32.58 9.23
CA ARG A 792 -15.95 31.48 9.56
C ARG A 792 -15.28 30.14 9.23
N VAL A 793 -14.57 29.63 10.23
CA VAL A 793 -13.98 28.28 10.28
C VAL A 793 -14.68 27.49 11.38
N GLN A 794 -15.34 26.39 11.00
CA GLN A 794 -16.07 25.53 11.92
C GLN A 794 -15.14 24.54 12.61
N LEU A 795 -15.30 24.48 13.93
CA LEU A 795 -14.82 23.39 14.75
C LEU A 795 -15.89 22.30 14.81
N HIS A 796 -15.48 21.04 14.64
CA HIS A 796 -16.29 19.90 15.04
C HIS A 796 -16.03 19.62 16.52
N PRO A 797 -17.06 19.38 17.34
CA PRO A 797 -16.87 19.15 18.79
C PRO A 797 -16.08 17.88 19.08
N THR A 798 -16.22 16.86 18.23
CA THR A 798 -15.70 15.53 18.54
C THR A 798 -14.68 15.01 17.52
N GLY A 799 -13.39 15.24 17.79
CA GLY A 799 -12.27 14.52 17.19
C GLY A 799 -11.66 13.55 18.18
N PHE A 800 -11.52 12.26 17.83
CA PHE A 800 -11.01 11.26 18.75
C PHE A 800 -9.56 11.54 19.16
N VAL A 801 -9.29 11.41 20.45
CA VAL A 801 -7.94 11.34 21.01
C VAL A 801 -7.51 9.87 20.98
N ASP A 802 -6.43 9.58 20.24
CA ASP A 802 -5.75 8.29 20.37
C ASP A 802 -4.89 8.32 21.63
N VAL A 803 -5.19 7.45 22.59
CA VAL A 803 -4.46 7.35 23.87
C VAL A 803 -2.97 7.05 23.66
N LYS A 804 -2.60 6.38 22.55
CA LYS A 804 -1.19 6.11 22.21
C LYS A 804 -0.49 7.34 21.59
N LYS A 805 -1.25 8.28 21.04
CA LYS A 805 -0.76 9.48 20.33
C LYS A 805 -1.62 10.71 20.67
N PRO A 806 -1.72 11.10 21.96
CA PRO A 806 -2.70 12.12 22.38
C PRO A 806 -2.41 13.50 21.79
N LEU A 807 -1.14 13.79 21.44
CA LEU A 807 -0.69 15.07 20.89
C LEU A 807 -0.68 15.13 19.35
N GLU A 808 -1.14 14.09 18.64
CA GLU A 808 -1.16 14.11 17.17
C GLU A 808 -2.08 15.22 16.65
N ASN A 809 -1.60 16.11 15.79
CA ASN A 809 -2.40 17.26 15.36
C ASN A 809 -3.56 16.90 14.42
N THR A 810 -3.44 15.76 13.71
CA THR A 810 -4.53 15.25 12.85
C THR A 810 -5.31 14.19 13.62
N LYS A 811 -6.60 14.43 13.86
CA LYS A 811 -7.47 13.51 14.61
C LYS A 811 -8.42 12.75 13.69
N THR A 812 -8.76 11.53 14.08
CA THR A 812 -9.87 10.82 13.45
C THR A 812 -11.19 11.45 13.91
N LEU A 813 -12.03 11.86 12.97
CA LEU A 813 -13.34 12.41 13.29
C LEU A 813 -14.21 11.36 14.00
N ALA A 814 -14.70 11.69 15.19
CA ALA A 814 -15.81 10.98 15.80
C ALA A 814 -17.09 11.48 15.11
N ALA A 815 -17.70 10.62 14.29
CA ALA A 815 -18.85 10.99 13.49
C ALA A 815 -19.95 11.64 14.35
N GLU A 816 -20.53 12.74 13.87
CA GLU A 816 -21.68 13.36 14.54
C GLU A 816 -22.85 12.39 14.73
N LEU A 817 -22.94 11.38 13.85
CA LEU A 817 -23.85 10.25 14.00
C LEU A 817 -23.79 9.63 15.41
N LEU A 818 -22.62 9.54 16.06
CA LEU A 818 -22.48 8.95 17.39
C LEU A 818 -23.31 9.72 18.43
N ARG A 819 -23.32 11.05 18.38
CA ARG A 819 -24.23 11.88 19.19
C ARG A 819 -25.67 11.76 18.69
N GLY A 820 -25.87 11.77 17.37
CA GLY A 820 -27.17 11.60 16.71
C GLY A 820 -27.95 10.36 17.13
N VAL A 821 -27.27 9.24 17.41
CA VAL A 821 -27.90 7.99 17.88
C VAL A 821 -28.03 7.91 19.41
N GLY A 822 -27.57 8.91 20.16
CA GLY A 822 -27.74 8.97 21.61
C GLY A 822 -26.46 9.09 22.43
N GLY A 823 -25.30 9.27 21.78
CA GLY A 823 -24.05 9.52 22.50
C GLY A 823 -24.08 10.78 23.36
N LEU A 824 -23.59 10.66 24.58
CA LEU A 824 -23.50 11.72 25.59
C LEU A 824 -22.07 12.27 25.67
N LEU A 825 -21.95 13.55 26.00
CA LEU A 825 -20.67 14.18 26.34
C LEU A 825 -20.61 14.43 27.84
N LEU A 826 -19.56 13.90 28.49
CA LEU A 826 -19.36 14.02 29.92
C LEU A 826 -18.08 14.80 30.24
N ASP A 827 -18.17 15.62 31.28
CA ASP A 827 -17.06 16.33 31.89
C ASP A 827 -16.18 15.39 32.76
N ARG A 828 -15.13 15.94 33.37
CA ARG A 828 -14.22 15.21 34.26
C ARG A 828 -14.85 14.62 35.52
N HIS A 829 -16.08 14.98 35.84
CA HIS A 829 -16.84 14.44 36.97
C HIS A 829 -17.86 13.40 36.53
N GLY A 830 -18.00 13.12 35.23
CA GLY A 830 -19.02 12.23 34.69
C GLY A 830 -20.39 12.88 34.54
N ARG A 831 -20.45 14.23 34.44
CA ARG A 831 -21.70 14.99 34.28
C ARG A 831 -21.86 15.50 32.86
N ARG A 832 -23.09 15.52 32.37
CA ARG A 832 -23.43 16.23 31.14
C ARG A 832 -23.31 17.74 31.36
N PHE A 833 -22.97 18.46 30.30
CA PHE A 833 -22.81 19.92 30.35
C PHE A 833 -23.40 20.66 29.14
N THR A 834 -24.01 19.95 28.19
CA THR A 834 -24.56 20.53 26.95
C THR A 834 -25.68 19.70 26.34
N ASP A 835 -26.47 20.32 25.46
CA ASP A 835 -27.28 19.61 24.47
C ASP A 835 -26.35 19.06 23.38
N GLU A 836 -26.15 17.75 23.35
CA GLU A 836 -25.26 17.07 22.39
C GLU A 836 -25.80 17.10 20.94
N LEU A 837 -27.06 17.47 20.74
CA LEU A 837 -27.69 17.68 19.44
C LEU A 837 -27.91 19.16 19.12
N GLY A 838 -27.27 20.07 19.87
CA GLY A 838 -27.11 21.46 19.47
C GLY A 838 -26.32 21.60 18.16
N THR A 839 -26.25 22.82 17.62
CA THR A 839 -25.33 23.11 16.51
C THR A 839 -23.89 22.88 16.96
N ARG A 840 -22.99 22.56 16.02
CA ARG A 840 -21.56 22.35 16.34
C ARG A 840 -20.97 23.53 17.11
N GLN A 841 -21.29 24.76 16.70
CA GLN A 841 -20.89 25.96 17.42
C GLN A 841 -21.39 25.98 18.87
N ALA A 842 -22.65 25.58 19.13
CA ALA A 842 -23.19 25.55 20.48
C ALA A 842 -22.47 24.51 21.36
N VAL A 843 -22.24 23.30 20.84
CA VAL A 843 -21.54 22.22 21.55
C VAL A 843 -20.10 22.62 21.83
N VAL A 844 -19.37 23.13 20.84
CA VAL A 844 -17.99 23.61 21.00
C VAL A 844 -17.90 24.76 22.01
N ASN A 845 -18.85 25.71 21.96
CA ASN A 845 -18.88 26.79 22.95
C ASN A 845 -19.11 26.26 24.38
N ALA A 846 -19.89 25.19 24.54
CA ALA A 846 -20.07 24.54 25.84
C ALA A 846 -18.80 23.80 26.29
N GLU A 847 -18.11 23.12 25.37
CA GLU A 847 -16.81 22.47 25.62
C GLU A 847 -15.75 23.50 26.06
N LEU A 848 -15.63 24.63 25.36
CA LEU A 848 -14.67 25.68 25.71
C LEU A 848 -14.98 26.31 27.07
N LYS A 849 -16.26 26.60 27.36
CA LYS A 849 -16.68 27.10 28.69
C LYS A 849 -16.42 26.08 29.80
N ALA A 850 -16.63 24.80 29.52
CA ALA A 850 -16.34 23.74 30.48
C ALA A 850 -14.83 23.61 30.74
N ASP A 851 -13.99 23.71 29.69
CA ASP A 851 -12.53 23.73 29.81
C ASP A 851 -12.04 24.93 30.64
N GLU A 852 -12.56 26.14 30.38
CA GLU A 852 -12.28 27.35 31.18
C GLU A 852 -12.66 27.19 32.65
N ALA A 853 -13.76 26.46 32.92
CA ALA A 853 -14.20 26.13 34.28
C ALA A 853 -13.40 24.97 34.93
N GLY A 854 -12.38 24.43 34.25
CA GLY A 854 -11.54 23.33 34.73
C GLY A 854 -12.24 21.98 34.72
N LEU A 855 -13.28 21.81 33.89
CA LEU A 855 -14.13 20.61 33.80
C LEU A 855 -13.71 19.64 32.69
N ALA A 856 -12.72 19.98 31.85
CA ALA A 856 -12.13 19.04 30.90
C ALA A 856 -11.38 17.89 31.60
N LEU A 857 -11.24 16.76 30.91
CA LEU A 857 -10.53 15.58 31.39
C LEU A 857 -9.07 15.94 31.74
N PRO A 858 -8.56 15.50 32.91
CA PRO A 858 -7.20 15.79 33.34
C PRO A 858 -6.17 14.96 32.55
N ALA A 859 -4.88 15.29 32.72
CA ALA A 859 -3.77 14.51 32.17
C ALA A 859 -3.91 13.01 32.52
N PRO A 860 -3.59 12.08 31.60
CA PRO A 860 -2.80 12.28 30.37
C PRO A 860 -3.60 12.77 29.14
N SER A 861 -4.89 13.06 29.26
CA SER A 861 -5.69 13.61 28.16
C SER A 861 -5.18 14.99 27.72
N PRO A 862 -5.26 15.33 26.42
CA PRO A 862 -4.91 16.65 25.93
C PRO A 862 -5.89 17.73 26.43
N HIS A 863 -5.51 19.01 26.30
CA HIS A 863 -6.40 20.14 26.62
C HIS A 863 -7.74 20.03 25.87
N ARG A 864 -8.82 20.52 26.50
CA ARG A 864 -10.19 20.52 25.93
C ARG A 864 -10.75 19.11 25.66
N ALA A 865 -10.28 18.09 26.37
CA ALA A 865 -10.75 16.71 26.22
C ALA A 865 -12.00 16.41 27.06
N PHE A 866 -12.96 15.70 26.46
CA PHE A 866 -14.21 15.26 27.08
C PHE A 866 -14.48 13.78 26.76
N ALA A 867 -15.32 13.14 27.57
CA ALA A 867 -15.68 11.74 27.35
C ALA A 867 -16.94 11.65 26.46
N LEU A 868 -16.85 10.89 25.37
CA LEU A 868 -17.98 10.47 24.55
C LEU A 868 -18.45 9.09 25.02
N VAL A 869 -19.74 8.97 25.36
CA VAL A 869 -20.32 7.73 25.91
C VAL A 869 -21.55 7.31 25.11
N LEU A 870 -21.54 6.10 24.55
CA LEU A 870 -22.70 5.46 23.91
C LEU A 870 -23.14 4.24 24.72
N ASN A 871 -24.45 4.08 24.94
CA ASN A 871 -24.97 2.79 25.43
C ASN A 871 -25.02 1.75 24.30
N SER A 872 -25.16 0.47 24.66
CA SER A 872 -25.21 -0.65 23.71
C SER A 872 -26.25 -0.49 22.59
N LYS A 873 -27.44 0.05 22.90
CA LYS A 873 -28.51 0.32 21.93
C LYS A 873 -28.09 1.38 20.89
N ALA A 874 -27.56 2.51 21.35
CA ALA A 874 -27.04 3.56 20.47
C ALA A 874 -25.85 3.05 19.64
N ALA A 875 -24.94 2.30 20.27
CA ALA A 875 -23.79 1.71 19.60
C ALA A 875 -24.20 0.77 18.44
N LYS A 876 -25.25 -0.04 18.63
CA LYS A 876 -25.80 -0.93 17.60
C LYS A 876 -26.36 -0.16 16.40
N MET A 877 -26.93 1.02 16.59
CA MET A 877 -27.45 1.84 15.47
C MET A 877 -26.35 2.49 14.63
N ALA A 878 -25.17 2.64 15.22
CA ALA A 878 -23.95 3.10 14.58
C ALA A 878 -22.91 1.97 14.47
N ASP A 879 -23.35 0.70 14.36
CA ASP A 879 -22.49 -0.48 14.49
C ASP A 879 -21.26 -0.44 13.56
N ARG A 880 -21.46 -0.01 12.30
CA ARG A 880 -20.35 0.14 11.35
C ARG A 880 -19.29 1.14 11.82
N HIS A 881 -19.71 2.26 12.40
CA HIS A 881 -18.85 3.30 12.95
C HIS A 881 -18.18 2.81 14.24
N VAL A 882 -18.96 2.28 15.18
CA VAL A 882 -18.46 1.78 16.47
C VAL A 882 -17.45 0.66 16.25
N THR A 883 -17.74 -0.31 15.38
CA THR A 883 -16.81 -1.38 15.04
C THR A 883 -15.49 -0.85 14.47
N LEU A 884 -15.53 0.14 13.56
CA LEU A 884 -14.31 0.72 13.02
C LEU A 884 -13.51 1.44 14.11
N TYR A 885 -14.17 2.30 14.89
CA TYR A 885 -13.50 3.09 15.92
C TYR A 885 -12.96 2.22 17.04
N SER A 886 -13.65 1.13 17.41
CA SER A 886 -13.15 0.16 18.38
C SER A 886 -11.96 -0.64 17.86
N LYS A 887 -11.97 -1.07 16.59
CA LYS A 887 -10.79 -1.71 15.99
C LYS A 887 -9.57 -0.79 15.96
N LYS A 888 -9.78 0.52 15.81
CA LYS A 888 -8.72 1.54 15.89
C LYS A 888 -8.29 1.89 17.32
N GLY A 889 -8.94 1.32 18.35
CA GLY A 889 -8.68 1.65 19.75
C GLY A 889 -9.20 3.03 20.19
N LEU A 890 -10.05 3.67 19.38
CA LEU A 890 -10.62 5.01 19.65
C LEU A 890 -11.92 4.95 20.47
N LEU A 891 -12.66 3.82 20.38
CA LEU A 891 -13.78 3.50 21.26
C LEU A 891 -13.52 2.19 21.99
N THR A 892 -13.60 2.19 23.31
CA THR A 892 -13.41 1.01 24.15
C THR A 892 -14.72 0.61 24.78
N LYS A 893 -14.96 -0.70 24.93
CA LYS A 893 -16.11 -1.21 25.66
C LYS A 893 -15.87 -1.08 27.18
N ALA A 894 -16.86 -0.61 27.92
CA ALA A 894 -16.87 -0.51 29.37
C ALA A 894 -18.10 -1.22 29.92
N GLU A 895 -17.91 -2.13 30.87
CA GLU A 895 -18.98 -2.98 31.42
C GLU A 895 -19.72 -2.24 32.55
N GLY A 896 -20.96 -1.84 32.28
CA GLY A 896 -21.78 -1.08 33.24
C GLY A 896 -21.21 0.28 33.61
N VAL A 897 -21.90 0.96 34.52
CA VAL A 897 -21.45 2.26 35.06
C VAL A 897 -20.15 2.11 35.84
N GLN A 898 -19.89 0.96 36.45
CA GLN A 898 -18.63 0.66 37.14
C GLN A 898 -17.43 0.76 36.19
N GLY A 899 -17.46 0.03 35.07
CA GLY A 899 -16.37 0.06 34.09
C GLY A 899 -16.21 1.44 33.43
N LEU A 900 -17.33 2.15 33.19
CA LEU A 900 -17.29 3.53 32.68
C LEU A 900 -16.60 4.48 33.69
N ALA A 901 -16.92 4.35 34.98
CA ALA A 901 -16.34 5.15 36.03
C ALA A 901 -14.84 4.86 36.21
N GLU A 902 -14.44 3.60 36.22
CA GLU A 902 -13.03 3.19 36.32
C GLU A 902 -12.19 3.72 35.16
N ARG A 903 -12.75 3.74 33.94
CA ARG A 903 -12.02 4.17 32.74
C ARG A 903 -11.58 5.62 32.79
N PHE A 904 -12.42 6.52 33.29
CA PHE A 904 -12.16 7.97 33.32
C PHE A 904 -11.90 8.51 34.75
N GLY A 905 -11.92 7.65 35.76
CA GLY A 905 -11.82 8.05 37.16
C GLY A 905 -13.04 8.82 37.67
N PHE A 906 -14.24 8.55 37.14
CA PHE A 906 -15.47 9.15 37.62
C PHE A 906 -15.96 8.52 38.92
N LYS A 907 -16.86 9.22 39.62
CA LYS A 907 -17.61 8.62 40.74
C LYS A 907 -18.84 7.90 40.21
N VAL A 908 -18.99 6.62 40.55
CA VAL A 908 -20.11 5.77 40.13
C VAL A 908 -21.47 6.43 40.42
N ASP A 909 -21.65 6.97 41.62
CA ASP A 909 -22.90 7.64 42.02
C ASP A 909 -23.22 8.87 41.15
N VAL A 910 -22.19 9.61 40.71
CA VAL A 910 -22.37 10.79 39.86
C VAL A 910 -22.80 10.38 38.46
N VAL A 911 -22.17 9.35 37.88
CA VAL A 911 -22.55 8.84 36.56
C VAL A 911 -23.96 8.25 36.59
N ASN A 912 -24.32 7.49 37.64
CA ASN A 912 -25.68 6.98 37.83
C ASN A 912 -26.70 8.12 37.89
N ALA A 913 -26.43 9.16 38.67
CA ALA A 913 -27.31 10.35 38.75
C ALA A 913 -27.44 11.03 37.37
N THR A 914 -26.33 11.21 36.64
CA THR A 914 -26.33 11.78 35.29
C THR A 914 -27.23 10.98 34.32
N LEU A 915 -27.18 9.64 34.36
CA LEU A 915 -28.01 8.78 33.51
C LEU A 915 -29.49 8.82 33.93
N MET A 916 -29.77 8.84 35.23
CA MET A 916 -31.14 9.01 35.77
C MET A 916 -31.75 10.35 35.34
N ASP A 917 -30.99 11.44 35.45
CA ASP A 917 -31.41 12.77 35.04
C ASP A 917 -31.67 12.82 33.53
N TYR A 918 -30.82 12.20 32.71
CA TYR A 918 -31.03 12.08 31.26
C TYR A 918 -32.32 11.31 30.94
N ASN A 919 -32.55 10.17 31.60
CA ASN A 919 -33.75 9.36 31.39
C ASN A 919 -35.03 10.10 31.83
N ALA A 920 -34.97 10.82 32.95
CA ALA A 920 -36.07 11.64 33.44
C ALA A 920 -36.40 12.78 32.46
N ALA A 921 -35.38 13.47 31.94
CA ALA A 921 -35.53 14.51 30.94
C ALA A 921 -36.07 13.97 29.61
N ALA A 922 -35.58 12.81 29.15
CA ALA A 922 -36.09 12.15 27.94
C ALA A 922 -37.60 11.85 28.04
N LYS A 923 -38.05 11.42 29.23
CA LYS A 923 -39.47 11.20 29.52
C LYS A 923 -40.28 12.51 29.55
N GLN A 924 -39.69 13.62 30.00
CA GLN A 924 -40.31 14.94 30.01
C GLN A 924 -40.30 15.63 28.64
N GLY A 925 -39.43 15.19 27.73
CA GLY A 925 -39.27 15.75 26.38
C GLY A 925 -38.37 16.99 26.31
N ILE A 926 -37.76 17.41 27.42
CA ILE A 926 -36.76 18.49 27.47
C ILE A 926 -35.79 18.28 28.64
N ASP A 927 -34.50 18.58 28.45
CA ASP A 927 -33.52 18.60 29.54
C ASP A 927 -33.12 20.00 30.00
N ALA A 928 -32.29 20.06 31.04
CA ALA A 928 -31.77 21.31 31.62
C ALA A 928 -30.90 22.14 30.64
N PHE A 929 -30.42 21.55 29.56
CA PHE A 929 -29.63 22.21 28.52
C PHE A 929 -30.50 22.68 27.34
N GLY A 930 -31.81 22.41 27.38
CA GLY A 930 -32.76 22.75 26.32
C GLY A 930 -32.86 21.70 25.20
N ARG A 931 -32.25 20.53 25.36
CA ARG A 931 -32.34 19.42 24.40
C ARG A 931 -33.76 18.91 24.36
N LYS A 932 -34.38 18.91 23.17
CA LYS A 932 -35.75 18.42 22.94
C LYS A 932 -35.82 17.11 22.18
N VAL A 933 -34.68 16.64 21.66
CA VAL A 933 -34.60 15.45 20.82
C VAL A 933 -33.86 14.35 21.58
N PHE A 934 -34.58 13.28 21.88
CA PHE A 934 -34.05 12.09 22.55
C PHE A 934 -34.21 10.89 21.60
N PRO A 935 -33.11 10.35 21.04
CA PRO A 935 -33.16 9.17 20.18
C PRO A 935 -33.83 7.99 20.89
N GLU A 936 -34.48 7.09 20.16
CA GLU A 936 -35.33 5.98 20.65
C GLU A 936 -34.60 4.93 21.52
N HIS A 937 -33.35 5.16 21.91
CA HIS A 937 -32.47 4.26 22.63
C HIS A 937 -32.36 4.56 24.13
N TRP A 938 -33.33 5.33 24.66
CA TRP A 938 -33.58 5.54 26.10
C TRP A 938 -34.65 4.54 26.61
N PRO A 939 -34.72 4.24 27.91
CA PRO A 939 -33.78 4.63 28.95
C PRO A 939 -32.40 3.97 28.78
N ILE A 940 -31.38 4.66 29.26
CA ILE A 940 -30.02 4.13 29.42
C ILE A 940 -29.98 3.44 30.78
N GLU A 941 -29.70 2.14 30.80
CA GLU A 941 -29.66 1.36 32.04
C GLU A 941 -28.24 1.31 32.60
N ALA A 942 -28.09 1.41 33.93
CA ALA A 942 -26.78 1.42 34.57
C ALA A 942 -25.98 0.12 34.37
N SER A 943 -26.67 -0.99 34.10
CA SER A 943 -26.07 -2.30 33.82
C SER A 943 -25.74 -2.54 32.34
N GLU A 944 -26.07 -1.61 31.44
CA GLU A 944 -25.73 -1.75 30.02
C GLU A 944 -24.22 -1.66 29.78
N ASP A 945 -23.76 -2.34 28.74
CA ASP A 945 -22.43 -2.09 28.21
C ASP A 945 -22.38 -0.72 27.54
N PHE A 946 -21.28 0.00 27.78
CA PHE A 946 -20.99 1.30 27.19
C PHE A 946 -19.83 1.21 26.19
N TYR A 947 -19.87 2.05 25.17
CA TYR A 947 -18.75 2.30 24.26
C TYR A 947 -18.28 3.73 24.47
N VAL A 948 -17.01 3.88 24.84
CA VAL A 948 -16.48 5.14 25.35
C VAL A 948 -15.21 5.55 24.65
N GLY A 949 -15.01 6.85 24.46
CA GLY A 949 -13.80 7.41 23.87
C GLY A 949 -13.55 8.84 24.33
N GLU A 950 -12.31 9.30 24.17
CA GLU A 950 -11.92 10.68 24.45
C GLU A 950 -12.03 11.52 23.18
N VAL A 951 -12.59 12.72 23.30
CA VAL A 951 -12.80 13.62 22.17
C VAL A 951 -12.39 15.04 22.50
N VAL A 952 -11.90 15.76 21.49
CA VAL A 952 -11.54 17.19 21.56
C VAL A 952 -12.16 17.97 20.39
N PRO A 953 -12.41 19.29 20.54
CA PRO A 953 -12.76 20.16 19.42
C PRO A 953 -11.66 20.19 18.35
N VAL A 954 -12.04 20.12 17.08
CA VAL A 954 -11.11 20.03 15.93
C VAL A 954 -11.54 20.90 14.76
N ILE A 955 -10.60 21.54 14.08
CA ILE A 955 -10.82 22.25 12.81
C ILE A 955 -11.35 21.24 11.78
N HIS A 956 -12.44 21.62 11.11
CA HIS A 956 -13.19 20.65 10.32
C HIS A 956 -13.75 21.16 9.00
N TYR A 957 -14.11 22.43 8.88
CA TYR A 957 -14.66 22.97 7.64
C TYR A 957 -14.51 24.49 7.58
N THR A 958 -14.23 25.05 6.41
CA THR A 958 -14.19 26.51 6.19
C THR A 958 -15.43 26.98 5.45
N MET A 959 -16.33 27.71 6.12
CA MET A 959 -17.54 28.27 5.50
C MET A 959 -17.23 29.48 4.62
N GLY A 960 -16.14 30.19 4.94
CA GLY A 960 -15.60 31.21 4.09
C GLY A 960 -14.94 30.66 2.83
N GLY A 961 -14.96 31.45 1.77
CA GLY A 961 -14.40 31.06 0.49
C GLY A 961 -14.74 32.06 -0.62
N ILE A 962 -14.69 31.58 -1.87
CA ILE A 962 -14.96 32.37 -3.07
C ILE A 962 -16.44 32.75 -3.12
N ALA A 963 -16.75 34.04 -3.25
CA ALA A 963 -18.12 34.52 -3.37
C ALA A 963 -18.77 34.01 -4.67
N ILE A 964 -19.96 33.42 -4.56
CA ILE A 964 -20.75 32.92 -5.69
C ILE A 964 -22.18 33.45 -5.67
N ASN A 965 -22.81 33.50 -6.84
CA ASN A 965 -24.26 33.65 -6.93
C ASN A 965 -24.98 32.28 -6.91
N THR A 966 -26.31 32.30 -7.03
CA THR A 966 -27.17 31.10 -7.08
C THR A 966 -26.90 30.15 -8.25
N HIS A 967 -26.10 30.55 -9.25
CA HIS A 967 -25.68 29.70 -10.38
C HIS A 967 -24.28 29.12 -10.18
N GLY A 968 -23.62 29.40 -9.05
CA GLY A 968 -22.24 29.00 -8.80
C GLY A 968 -21.20 29.85 -9.54
N GLN A 969 -21.61 30.96 -10.15
CA GLN A 969 -20.69 31.88 -10.84
C GLN A 969 -19.95 32.73 -9.82
N VAL A 970 -18.64 32.88 -10.01
CA VAL A 970 -17.78 33.67 -9.13
C VAL A 970 -18.08 35.16 -9.29
N LEU A 971 -18.11 35.86 -8.15
CA LEU A 971 -18.30 37.31 -8.08
C LEU A 971 -16.96 38.01 -7.81
N ASP A 972 -16.75 39.16 -8.46
CA ASP A 972 -15.64 40.07 -8.15
C ASP A 972 -15.93 40.93 -6.92
N ALA A 973 -14.95 41.75 -6.51
CA ALA A 973 -15.07 42.67 -5.38
C ALA A 973 -16.21 43.69 -5.49
N GLN A 974 -16.75 43.92 -6.69
CA GLN A 974 -17.89 44.82 -6.95
C GLN A 974 -19.22 44.05 -7.01
N GLY A 975 -19.21 42.74 -6.77
CA GLY A 975 -20.40 41.88 -6.84
C GLY A 975 -20.83 41.53 -8.27
N LYS A 976 -19.97 41.76 -9.27
CA LYS A 976 -20.24 41.44 -10.67
C LYS A 976 -19.72 40.04 -10.99
N VAL A 977 -20.45 39.33 -11.85
CA VAL A 977 -20.07 37.99 -12.33
C VAL A 977 -18.77 38.05 -13.11
N MET A 978 -17.79 37.23 -12.70
CA MET A 978 -16.57 36.94 -13.44
C MET A 978 -16.88 35.92 -14.55
N PRO A 979 -16.91 36.32 -15.84
CA PRO A 979 -17.54 35.49 -16.85
C PRO A 979 -16.75 34.19 -17.08
N GLY A 980 -17.47 33.09 -16.92
CA GLY A 980 -16.97 31.73 -17.12
C GLY A 980 -16.14 31.13 -15.99
N LEU A 981 -16.04 31.84 -14.87
CA LEU A 981 -15.46 31.31 -13.64
C LEU A 981 -16.55 30.87 -12.67
N TYR A 982 -16.43 29.66 -12.17
CA TYR A 982 -17.36 29.04 -11.23
C TYR A 982 -16.61 28.50 -10.01
N ALA A 983 -17.30 28.40 -8.88
CA ALA A 983 -16.80 27.73 -7.68
C ALA A 983 -17.90 26.90 -7.02
N ALA A 984 -17.54 25.75 -6.43
CA ALA A 984 -18.48 24.89 -5.73
C ALA A 984 -17.82 24.07 -4.61
N GLY A 985 -18.64 23.65 -3.64
CA GLY A 985 -18.20 22.93 -2.45
C GLY A 985 -17.45 23.86 -1.49
N GLU A 986 -16.57 23.31 -0.65
CA GLU A 986 -15.86 24.09 0.38
C GLU A 986 -14.89 25.16 -0.18
N ALA A 987 -14.68 25.22 -1.50
CA ALA A 987 -13.96 26.33 -2.13
C ALA A 987 -14.83 27.61 -2.25
N SER A 988 -16.15 27.45 -2.34
CA SER A 988 -17.10 28.57 -2.35
C SER A 988 -17.47 29.00 -0.93
N GLY A 989 -17.71 30.29 -0.76
CA GLY A 989 -18.17 30.88 0.48
C GLY A 989 -19.65 31.26 0.42
N GLY A 990 -20.26 31.31 1.60
CA GLY A 990 -21.54 31.98 1.84
C GLY A 990 -22.79 31.12 1.81
N VAL A 991 -22.70 29.86 1.38
CA VAL A 991 -23.82 28.89 1.46
C VAL A 991 -24.21 28.59 2.91
N HIS A 992 -23.23 28.59 3.82
CA HIS A 992 -23.40 28.11 5.20
C HIS A 992 -23.35 29.20 6.27
N GLY A 993 -23.06 30.46 5.91
CA GLY A 993 -22.91 31.57 6.85
C GLY A 993 -21.96 31.29 8.02
N ASP A 994 -22.40 31.59 9.24
CA ASP A 994 -21.61 31.48 10.47
C ASP A 994 -21.27 30.04 10.87
N ASN A 995 -22.15 29.08 10.59
CA ASN A 995 -21.96 27.70 10.98
C ASN A 995 -22.70 26.76 10.01
N ARG A 996 -21.97 25.77 9.50
CA ARG A 996 -22.53 24.74 8.63
C ARG A 996 -23.34 23.70 9.41
N LEU A 997 -24.54 23.41 8.94
CA LEU A 997 -25.36 22.28 9.40
C LEU A 997 -24.71 20.94 9.01
N ALA A 998 -24.72 19.94 9.90
CA ALA A 998 -24.13 18.65 9.60
C ALA A 998 -24.82 17.97 8.40
N GLY A 999 -24.07 17.28 7.55
CA GLY A 999 -24.58 16.69 6.30
C GLY A 999 -24.74 17.67 5.13
N ASN A 1000 -24.77 18.99 5.35
CA ASN A 1000 -24.89 19.98 4.25
C ASN A 1000 -23.62 20.10 3.38
N SER A 1001 -22.45 19.65 3.84
CA SER A 1001 -21.21 19.76 3.03
C SER A 1001 -21.23 18.86 1.78
N LEU A 1002 -21.67 17.60 1.94
CA LEU A 1002 -21.84 16.71 0.78
C LEU A 1002 -23.01 17.18 -0.09
N LEU A 1003 -24.08 17.67 0.53
CA LEU A 1003 -25.24 18.19 -0.20
C LEU A 1003 -24.86 19.39 -1.07
N GLU A 1004 -24.11 20.36 -0.54
CA GLU A 1004 -23.62 21.51 -1.30
C GLU A 1004 -22.77 21.09 -2.48
N CYS A 1005 -21.82 20.16 -2.25
CA CYS A 1005 -20.99 19.61 -3.31
C CYS A 1005 -21.84 19.01 -4.44
N THR A 1006 -22.88 18.25 -4.09
CA THR A 1006 -23.76 17.62 -5.08
C THR A 1006 -24.67 18.62 -5.77
N VAL A 1007 -25.34 19.51 -5.02
CA VAL A 1007 -26.28 20.50 -5.60
C VAL A 1007 -25.56 21.50 -6.49
N PHE A 1008 -24.58 22.23 -5.97
CA PHE A 1008 -23.91 23.27 -6.76
C PHE A 1008 -23.04 22.66 -7.87
N GLY A 1009 -22.36 21.53 -7.60
CA GLY A 1009 -21.63 20.80 -8.64
C GLY A 1009 -22.53 20.36 -9.79
N ARG A 1010 -23.63 19.65 -9.49
CA ARG A 1010 -24.62 19.22 -10.49
C ARG A 1010 -25.24 20.41 -11.22
N ARG A 1011 -25.65 21.45 -10.48
CA ARG A 1011 -26.27 22.66 -11.04
C ARG A 1011 -25.37 23.33 -12.08
N ILE A 1012 -24.08 23.46 -11.79
CA ILE A 1012 -23.11 24.02 -12.74
C ILE A 1012 -23.04 23.11 -13.97
N GLY A 1013 -22.80 21.81 -13.79
CA GLY A 1013 -22.73 20.86 -14.92
C GLY A 1013 -24.00 20.81 -15.78
N MET A 1014 -25.18 21.00 -15.19
CA MET A 1014 -26.47 21.01 -15.90
C MET A 1014 -26.78 22.31 -16.64
N ASN A 1015 -26.19 23.45 -16.24
CA ASN A 1015 -26.51 24.75 -16.81
C ASN A 1015 -25.41 25.33 -17.71
N LEU A 1016 -24.21 24.73 -17.70
CA LEU A 1016 -23.14 25.16 -18.60
C LEU A 1016 -23.51 24.96 -20.07
N PRO A 1017 -23.14 25.88 -20.98
CA PRO A 1017 -23.30 25.69 -22.40
C PRO A 1017 -22.34 24.60 -22.90
N ILE A 1018 -22.84 23.68 -23.72
CA ILE A 1018 -22.06 22.65 -24.41
C ILE A 1018 -21.96 23.01 -25.89
N ARG A 1019 -20.85 22.65 -26.55
CA ARG A 1019 -20.73 22.80 -28.00
C ARG A 1019 -21.69 21.83 -28.69
N GLN A 1020 -22.59 22.33 -29.55
CA GLN A 1020 -23.27 21.45 -30.51
C GLN A 1020 -22.21 21.00 -31.53
N GLY A 1021 -22.10 19.68 -31.73
CA GLY A 1021 -21.15 19.05 -32.64
C GLY A 1021 -21.36 19.46 -34.09
#